data_AF-A0A0K1PIL6-F1
#
_entry.id   AF-A0A0K1PIL6-F1
#
_cell.length_a   1.000
_cell.length_b   1.000
_cell.length_c   1.000
_cell.angle_alpha   90.00
_cell.angle_beta   90.00
_cell.angle_gamma   90.00
#
_symmetry.space_group_name_H-M   'P 1'
#
loop_
_entity.id
_entity.type
_entity.pdbx_description
1 polymer ?
#
loop_
_entity_poly.entity_id
_entity_poly.type
_entity_poly.pdbx_seq_one_letter_code
_entity_poly.pdbx_strand_id
1 'polypeptide(L)'
;MGMANPPVSTLIFEHAQVGGWPKHQDARGNLFPIARTLTEDYDTDAHFVSYSADIVHRHTHASITEHADEANIQMQLAVFDVDGPGHVGTDEWFEAEMEKANDLILDGAFIYRTRGGYRIVGRLPRPFYILDADEAASWSELYLAWCNYLQRVYGIVADRKCKDWQHLFRAPRAMRDGVVLDLPTTENADDIGLWQPALTGADWQAEQIRKVEQALTAPREETIPVSGTRLERAAAILANAWPAKGEGRDGTQLALAGVLWHLGWDQDAAVDFVCDVCRLVGDEDRPKRTRTVQKTWLKAESGGLVGSWANLASCVGHEAVDAARALLTGFDEKGFAQFQALLNAPKEPPPTSILDQMLAEKRAEEAADSSDDRVLDKLGIRWGGWNKPIPPPSYLLEGLIPEGKVVAFFAEGGSVKTWSALSLAISVATGKPWLEMYPVKQGRAIYLDYEDGMQETQRRVNHLEIVTAMSGMMEGQDIPDLGYRYGGQRLDNVEFWAELTEHVKEQGITLLVFDSVSAAMPGGLDENASQFSEGIKHAGTFTELTGCTVVFIHHANKGGGMRGHSSMRDQCDIVFRFEPVSESENGVKRMRMVCDKPGPQKKPAPVNVELTKDARLVAFSEDEAKPARDPLKEGDTKQAIRLVLATGPMANVTAIREAVGRNRKLVNDTLMEMSEDGEIVKLGKTGGYALNGEEHQTQRVLDVLASDLVFVTASELARQAYVDTTFVERLRLRGVVCQSGEGRWMGVKKAL
;
A
#
# COMPACT_ATOMS: atom_id res chain seq x y z
N MET A 1 14.06 -6.73 19.98
CA MET A 1 14.38 -6.59 18.55
C MET A 1 13.86 -5.24 18.12
N GLY A 2 14.76 -4.31 17.82
CA GLY A 2 14.44 -2.92 17.52
C GLY A 2 13.53 -2.79 16.30
N MET A 3 12.56 -1.89 16.38
CA MET A 3 11.75 -1.51 15.22
C MET A 3 12.69 -0.89 14.19
N ALA A 4 12.70 -1.41 12.96
CA ALA A 4 13.45 -0.82 11.86
C ALA A 4 12.93 0.60 11.61
N ASN A 5 13.88 1.53 11.52
CA ASN A 5 13.66 2.94 11.25
C ASN A 5 13.05 3.16 9.85
N PRO A 6 12.06 4.07 9.66
CA PRO A 6 11.47 4.29 8.34
C PRO A 6 12.52 4.78 7.31
N PRO A 7 12.49 4.27 6.06
CA PRO A 7 13.49 4.59 5.04
C PRO A 7 13.41 6.06 4.63
N VAL A 8 14.56 6.74 4.62
CA VAL A 8 14.72 8.14 4.17
C VAL A 8 15.34 8.16 2.79
N SER A 9 14.87 9.06 1.93
CA SER A 9 15.37 9.22 0.55
C SER A 9 15.90 10.62 0.31
N THR A 10 16.93 10.74 -0.53
CA THR A 10 17.53 12.02 -0.91
C THR A 10 17.66 12.11 -2.42
N LEU A 11 17.63 13.35 -2.93
CA LEU A 11 17.96 13.63 -4.31
C LEU A 11 19.48 13.55 -4.52
N ILE A 12 19.89 12.78 -5.52
CA ILE A 12 21.27 12.68 -6.00
C ILE A 12 21.37 13.14 -7.46
N PHE A 13 22.48 13.81 -7.77
CA PHE A 13 22.78 14.44 -9.05
C PHE A 13 24.15 13.98 -9.54
N GLU A 14 24.35 13.95 -10.86
CA GLU A 14 25.59 13.43 -11.45
C GLU A 14 26.83 14.30 -11.19
N HIS A 15 26.66 15.60 -10.93
CA HIS A 15 27.75 16.55 -10.71
C HIS A 15 27.33 17.80 -9.91
N ALA A 16 28.30 18.47 -9.27
CA ALA A 16 28.06 19.68 -8.46
C ALA A 16 27.51 20.89 -9.24
N GLN A 17 27.72 20.95 -10.56
CA GLN A 17 27.35 22.09 -11.42
C GLN A 17 25.93 21.98 -12.01
N VAL A 18 25.07 21.11 -11.45
CA VAL A 18 23.68 20.96 -11.91
C VAL A 18 22.93 22.30 -11.82
N GLY A 19 22.18 22.64 -12.86
CA GLY A 19 21.36 23.87 -12.90
C GLY A 19 20.35 23.92 -11.75
N GLY A 20 19.73 25.07 -11.49
CA GLY A 20 18.71 25.19 -10.44
C GLY A 20 17.30 25.32 -11.01
N TRP A 21 16.36 24.49 -10.55
CA TRP A 21 14.93 24.65 -10.81
C TRP A 21 14.36 25.82 -9.99
N PRO A 22 13.40 26.63 -10.50
CA PRO A 22 12.62 26.47 -11.75
C PRO A 22 13.33 26.92 -13.03
N LYS A 23 14.42 27.69 -12.93
CA LYS A 23 15.08 28.31 -14.08
C LYS A 23 15.66 27.28 -15.07
N HIS A 24 16.16 26.16 -14.55
CA HIS A 24 16.77 25.07 -15.31
C HIS A 24 15.92 23.80 -15.21
N GLN A 25 15.09 23.55 -16.22
CA GLN A 25 14.16 22.40 -16.22
C GLN A 25 14.85 21.05 -16.48
N ASP A 26 16.10 21.09 -16.94
CA ASP A 26 17.01 19.97 -17.17
C ASP A 26 17.78 19.55 -15.91
N ALA A 27 17.63 20.27 -14.79
CA ALA A 27 18.28 20.01 -13.51
C ALA A 27 17.70 18.81 -12.71
N ARG A 28 17.38 17.70 -13.39
CA ARG A 28 16.79 16.50 -12.79
C ARG A 28 17.80 15.74 -11.95
N GLY A 29 17.33 15.19 -10.83
CA GLY A 29 18.06 14.25 -9.99
C GLY A 29 17.40 12.87 -9.99
N ASN A 30 17.97 11.96 -9.22
CA ASN A 30 17.35 10.69 -8.88
C ASN A 30 17.02 10.68 -7.39
N LEU A 31 15.88 10.10 -7.00
CA LEU A 31 15.51 9.92 -5.60
C LEU A 31 15.96 8.54 -5.13
N PHE A 32 17.00 8.47 -4.31
CA PHE A 32 17.55 7.21 -3.78
C PHE A 32 17.37 7.12 -2.26
N PRO A 33 17.16 5.90 -1.70
CA PRO A 33 17.33 5.68 -0.27
C PRO A 33 18.71 6.14 0.18
N ILE A 34 18.81 6.80 1.33
CA ILE A 34 20.08 7.37 1.81
C ILE A 34 21.20 6.33 1.95
N ALA A 35 20.86 5.10 2.36
CA ALA A 35 21.83 4.01 2.44
C ALA A 35 22.48 3.71 1.08
N ARG A 36 21.67 3.67 0.01
CA ARG A 36 22.13 3.52 -1.37
C ARG A 36 23.00 4.72 -1.78
N THR A 37 22.54 5.93 -1.48
CA THR A 37 23.28 7.18 -1.75
C THR A 37 24.71 7.13 -1.22
N LEU A 38 24.90 6.55 -0.03
CA LEU A 38 26.18 6.53 0.69
C LEU A 38 27.05 5.30 0.41
N THR A 39 26.54 4.26 -0.27
CA THR A 39 27.26 2.98 -0.44
C THR A 39 27.48 2.57 -1.89
N GLU A 40 26.71 3.12 -2.82
CA GLU A 40 26.81 2.80 -4.25
C GLU A 40 28.03 3.47 -4.90
N ASP A 41 28.68 2.76 -5.83
CA ASP A 41 29.72 3.32 -6.70
C ASP A 41 29.07 4.16 -7.80
N TYR A 42 29.50 5.42 -7.93
CA TYR A 42 29.06 6.28 -9.01
C TYR A 42 30.17 6.42 -10.05
N ASP A 43 29.79 6.31 -11.33
CA ASP A 43 30.65 6.61 -12.47
C ASP A 43 30.73 8.12 -12.77
N THR A 44 30.05 8.96 -11.99
CA THR A 44 30.04 10.42 -12.08
C THR A 44 30.52 11.08 -10.78
N ASP A 45 30.75 12.40 -10.81
CA ASP A 45 31.05 13.21 -9.61
C ASP A 45 29.78 13.44 -8.78
N ALA A 46 29.13 12.36 -8.33
CA ALA A 46 27.78 12.40 -7.77
C ALA A 46 27.68 13.25 -6.49
N HIS A 47 26.61 14.05 -6.38
CA HIS A 47 26.31 14.89 -5.22
C HIS A 47 24.86 14.73 -4.79
N PHE A 48 24.61 14.69 -3.48
CA PHE A 48 23.28 14.63 -2.90
C PHE A 48 22.96 15.89 -2.07
N VAL A 49 21.70 16.07 -1.70
CA VAL A 49 21.22 17.18 -0.85
C VAL A 49 20.62 16.66 0.46
N SER A 50 20.41 17.52 1.44
CA SER A 50 19.82 17.11 2.73
C SER A 50 18.29 16.94 2.71
N TYR A 51 17.65 17.14 1.56
CA TYR A 51 16.20 17.12 1.39
C TYR A 51 15.70 16.12 0.33
N SER A 52 14.42 15.82 0.42
CA SER A 52 13.60 15.30 -0.68
C SER A 52 12.62 16.37 -1.15
N ALA A 53 12.09 16.23 -2.36
CA ALA A 53 11.09 17.12 -2.94
C ALA A 53 10.18 16.34 -3.89
N ASP A 54 8.96 16.82 -4.09
CA ASP A 54 7.99 16.18 -5.00
C ASP A 54 8.44 16.31 -6.47
N ILE A 55 9.06 17.45 -6.80
CA ILE A 55 9.77 17.65 -8.05
C ILE A 55 11.21 17.18 -7.86
N VAL A 56 11.60 16.16 -8.61
CA VAL A 56 12.92 15.51 -8.49
C VAL A 56 14.00 16.33 -9.23
N HIS A 57 14.19 17.59 -8.80
CA HIS A 57 15.14 18.54 -9.37
C HIS A 57 16.01 19.18 -8.30
N ARG A 58 17.13 19.79 -8.72
CA ARG A 58 17.92 20.64 -7.83
C ARG A 58 17.16 21.95 -7.59
N HIS A 59 16.55 22.07 -6.42
CA HIS A 59 15.78 23.25 -6.04
C HIS A 59 16.67 24.43 -5.65
N THR A 60 16.10 25.63 -5.80
CA THR A 60 16.73 26.90 -5.43
C THR A 60 15.80 27.74 -4.55
N HIS A 61 16.28 28.86 -4.01
CA HIS A 61 15.39 29.82 -3.36
C HIS A 61 14.20 30.26 -4.24
N ALA A 62 14.38 30.32 -5.57
CA ALA A 62 13.27 30.62 -6.47
C ALA A 62 12.17 29.54 -6.43
N SER A 63 12.51 28.30 -6.09
CA SER A 63 11.53 27.21 -5.93
C SER A 63 10.51 27.51 -4.84
N ILE A 64 10.97 28.03 -3.70
CA ILE A 64 10.12 28.32 -2.53
C ILE A 64 9.48 29.72 -2.58
N THR A 65 9.92 30.59 -3.50
CA THR A 65 9.32 31.92 -3.68
C THR A 65 8.35 31.98 -4.86
N GLU A 66 8.66 31.28 -5.96
CA GLU A 66 7.89 31.35 -7.21
C GLU A 66 6.98 30.12 -7.43
N HIS A 67 7.34 28.97 -6.85
CA HIS A 67 6.64 27.70 -7.06
C HIS A 67 6.50 26.86 -5.77
N ALA A 68 6.27 27.53 -4.63
CA ALA A 68 6.23 26.88 -3.32
C ALA A 68 5.26 25.68 -3.27
N ASP A 69 4.08 25.84 -3.88
CA ASP A 69 3.01 24.84 -3.94
C ASP A 69 3.39 23.58 -4.76
N GLU A 70 4.41 23.65 -5.61
CA GLU A 70 4.87 22.55 -6.47
C GLU A 70 6.19 21.93 -5.97
N ALA A 71 7.02 22.69 -5.26
CA ALA A 71 8.35 22.27 -4.86
C ALA A 71 8.36 21.31 -3.66
N ASN A 72 7.56 21.61 -2.62
CA ASN A 72 7.45 20.82 -1.38
C ASN A 72 8.79 20.30 -0.82
N ILE A 73 9.66 21.21 -0.38
CA ILE A 73 11.01 20.86 0.11
C ILE A 73 10.92 20.28 1.53
N GLN A 74 11.37 19.03 1.68
CA GLN A 74 11.38 18.30 2.94
C GLN A 74 12.81 17.98 3.35
N MET A 75 13.37 18.74 4.28
CA MET A 75 14.68 18.42 4.86
C MET A 75 14.53 17.13 5.69
N GLN A 76 15.34 16.11 5.41
CA GLN A 76 15.26 14.80 6.08
C GLN A 76 16.56 14.43 6.80
N LEU A 77 17.66 15.14 6.50
CA LEU A 77 19.00 14.83 6.99
C LEU A 77 19.63 16.06 7.64
N ALA A 78 20.38 15.82 8.72
CA ALA A 78 21.40 16.72 9.20
C ALA A 78 22.74 16.26 8.62
N VAL A 79 23.32 17.06 7.73
CA VAL A 79 24.60 16.74 7.06
C VAL A 79 25.59 17.84 7.38
N PHE A 80 26.71 17.47 8.00
CA PHE A 80 27.77 18.39 8.40
C PHE A 80 29.02 18.10 7.59
N ASP A 81 29.60 19.13 6.98
CA ASP A 81 30.93 19.08 6.38
C ASP A 81 31.94 19.60 7.40
N VAL A 82 33.03 18.86 7.64
CA VAL A 82 34.08 19.22 8.59
C VAL A 82 35.40 19.26 7.84
N ASP A 83 35.95 20.46 7.69
CA ASP A 83 37.21 20.70 7.00
C ASP A 83 38.41 20.62 7.95
N GLY A 84 39.48 19.96 7.48
CA GLY A 84 40.77 19.99 8.14
C GLY A 84 41.41 21.39 8.12
N PRO A 85 42.38 21.66 9.01
CA PRO A 85 43.09 22.94 9.05
C PRO A 85 43.67 23.30 7.66
N GLY A 86 43.26 24.46 7.12
CA GLY A 86 43.68 24.89 5.78
C GLY A 86 43.10 24.06 4.62
N HIS A 87 41.98 23.35 4.85
CA HIS A 87 41.37 22.37 3.94
C HIS A 87 42.27 21.16 3.64
N VAL A 88 43.14 20.81 4.60
CA VAL A 88 44.02 19.65 4.56
C VAL A 88 43.75 18.79 5.79
N GLY A 89 43.08 17.65 5.60
CA GLY A 89 42.80 16.67 6.65
C GLY A 89 43.84 15.55 6.65
N THR A 90 44.98 15.75 7.34
CA THR A 90 46.00 14.71 7.49
C THR A 90 45.43 13.49 8.24
N ASP A 91 46.09 12.33 8.12
CA ASP A 91 45.64 11.11 8.81
C ASP A 91 45.61 11.31 10.33
N GLU A 92 46.62 11.97 10.90
CA GLU A 92 46.70 12.23 12.35
C GLU A 92 45.59 13.18 12.83
N TRP A 93 45.24 14.18 12.02
CA TRP A 93 44.13 15.07 12.34
C TRP A 93 42.80 14.32 12.27
N PHE A 94 42.61 13.50 11.24
CA PHE A 94 41.40 12.72 11.07
C PHE A 94 41.20 11.71 12.20
N GLU A 95 42.26 11.01 12.64
CA GLU A 95 42.21 10.12 13.80
C GLU A 95 41.76 10.86 15.07
N ALA A 96 42.34 12.03 15.36
CA ALA A 96 41.96 12.86 16.50
C ALA A 96 40.49 13.37 16.41
N GLU A 97 39.99 13.64 15.20
CA GLU A 97 38.59 13.99 14.99
C GLU A 97 37.65 12.79 15.15
N MET A 98 38.06 11.59 14.75
CA MET A 98 37.27 10.38 14.96
C MET A 98 37.16 10.00 16.43
N GLU A 99 38.17 10.29 17.26
CA GLU A 99 38.06 10.17 18.72
C GLU A 99 36.94 11.07 19.28
N LYS A 100 36.80 12.30 18.77
CA LYS A 100 35.71 13.22 19.16
C LYS A 100 34.35 12.75 18.67
N ALA A 101 34.31 12.18 17.46
CA ALA A 101 33.08 11.74 16.83
C ALA A 101 32.60 10.36 17.33
N ASN A 102 33.38 9.67 18.17
CA ASN A 102 33.08 8.30 18.60
C ASN A 102 31.69 8.16 19.26
N ASP A 103 31.31 9.11 20.10
CA ASP A 103 29.98 9.10 20.74
C ASP A 103 28.87 9.32 19.71
N LEU A 104 29.09 10.16 18.69
CA LEU A 104 28.14 10.34 17.59
C LEU A 104 27.97 9.05 16.77
N ILE A 105 29.04 8.30 16.56
CA ILE A 105 29.00 7.00 15.86
C ILE A 105 28.22 5.98 16.69
N LEU A 106 28.41 5.96 18.02
CA LEU A 106 27.64 5.12 18.93
C LEU A 106 26.15 5.47 18.95
N ASP A 107 25.81 6.75 18.76
CA ASP A 107 24.44 7.24 18.61
C ASP A 107 23.87 7.02 17.19
N GLY A 108 24.64 6.36 16.31
CA GLY A 108 24.22 5.93 14.97
C GLY A 108 24.48 6.94 13.85
N ALA A 109 25.29 7.99 14.07
CA ALA A 109 25.68 8.88 12.98
C ALA A 109 26.54 8.14 11.95
N PHE A 110 26.24 8.35 10.67
CA PHE A 110 27.06 7.83 9.59
C PHE A 110 28.15 8.84 9.24
N ILE A 111 29.41 8.40 9.27
CA ILE A 111 30.56 9.28 9.02
C ILE A 111 31.38 8.72 7.87
N TYR A 112 31.77 9.61 6.95
CA TYR A 112 32.68 9.25 5.87
C TYR A 112 33.74 10.32 5.65
N ARG A 113 34.94 9.87 5.31
CA ARG A 113 36.08 10.74 5.05
C ARG A 113 35.94 11.43 3.69
N THR A 114 36.42 12.67 3.61
CA THR A 114 36.58 13.41 2.36
C THR A 114 38.06 13.73 2.13
N ARG A 115 38.42 14.25 0.95
CA ARG A 115 39.82 14.59 0.63
C ARG A 115 40.44 15.61 1.58
N GLY A 116 39.65 16.54 2.12
CA GLY A 116 40.11 17.63 2.96
C GLY A 116 39.62 17.55 4.40
N GLY A 117 38.85 16.52 4.75
CA GLY A 117 37.99 16.55 5.93
C GLY A 117 37.16 15.28 6.08
N TYR A 118 35.94 15.42 6.62
CA TYR A 118 34.96 14.35 6.74
C TYR A 118 33.55 14.90 6.81
N ARG A 119 32.55 14.04 6.63
CA ARG A 119 31.14 14.41 6.79
C ARG A 119 30.45 13.54 7.82
N ILE A 120 29.52 14.17 8.54
CA ILE A 120 28.63 13.52 9.49
C ILE A 120 27.23 13.57 8.91
N VAL A 121 26.53 12.44 8.89
CA VAL A 121 25.16 12.29 8.41
C VAL A 121 24.31 11.71 9.52
N GLY A 122 23.28 12.45 9.92
CA GLY A 122 22.25 11.99 10.86
C GLY A 122 20.86 12.19 10.29
N ARG A 123 19.90 11.35 10.69
CA ARG A 123 18.52 11.44 10.21
C ARG A 123 17.69 12.33 11.12
N LEU A 124 16.87 13.21 10.55
CA LEU A 124 15.94 14.00 11.36
C LEU A 124 14.80 13.11 11.90
N PRO A 125 14.33 13.31 13.14
CA PRO A 125 13.22 12.55 13.70
C PRO A 125 11.89 12.80 12.96
N ARG A 126 11.75 13.97 12.34
CA ARG A 126 10.67 14.35 11.42
C ARG A 126 11.23 15.26 10.34
N PRO A 127 10.63 15.30 9.14
CA PRO A 127 11.05 16.26 8.12
C PRO A 127 10.85 17.70 8.59
N PHE A 128 11.81 18.59 8.26
CA PHE A 128 11.65 20.04 8.39
C PHE A 128 11.26 20.59 7.01
N TYR A 129 10.11 21.26 6.93
CA TYR A 129 9.60 21.77 5.66
C TYR A 129 10.17 23.17 5.38
N ILE A 130 10.54 23.42 4.13
CA ILE A 130 10.90 24.76 3.65
C ILE A 130 9.89 25.16 2.57
N LEU A 131 8.86 25.88 2.99
CA LEU A 131 7.76 26.38 2.18
C LEU A 131 8.00 27.82 1.71
N ASP A 132 8.77 28.60 2.49
CA ASP A 132 9.09 29.99 2.17
C ASP A 132 10.48 30.43 2.66
N ALA A 133 10.80 31.70 2.42
CA ALA A 133 12.09 32.28 2.76
C ALA A 133 12.34 32.40 4.28
N ASP A 134 11.28 32.54 5.09
CA ASP A 134 11.40 32.66 6.55
C ASP A 134 11.72 31.28 7.16
N GLU A 135 11.13 30.22 6.63
CA GLU A 135 11.46 28.84 7.00
C GLU A 135 12.87 28.45 6.52
N ALA A 136 13.30 28.91 5.35
CA ALA A 136 14.68 28.74 4.88
C ALA A 136 15.70 29.46 5.79
N ALA A 137 15.34 30.64 6.31
CA ALA A 137 16.12 31.34 7.32
C ALA A 137 16.13 30.58 8.65
N SER A 138 14.98 30.05 9.08
CA SER A 138 14.84 29.23 10.28
C SER A 138 15.70 27.96 10.23
N TRP A 139 15.73 27.28 9.07
CA TRP A 139 16.65 26.16 8.82
C TRP A 139 18.11 26.59 8.96
N SER A 140 18.47 27.74 8.38
CA SER A 140 19.83 28.25 8.46
C SER A 140 20.24 28.50 9.91
N GLU A 141 19.35 29.06 10.74
CA GLU A 141 19.60 29.30 12.16
C GLU A 141 19.73 28.00 12.96
N LEU A 142 18.84 27.04 12.71
CA LEU A 142 18.89 25.71 13.31
C LEU A 142 20.22 25.00 13.02
N TYR A 143 20.64 25.02 11.75
CA TYR A 143 21.91 24.43 11.33
C TYR A 143 23.11 25.09 12.04
N LEU A 144 23.09 26.42 12.15
CA LEU A 144 24.13 27.16 12.86
C LEU A 144 24.18 26.82 14.36
N ALA A 145 23.03 26.55 14.98
CA ALA A 145 22.97 26.09 16.37
C ALA A 145 23.51 24.67 16.52
N TRP A 146 23.22 23.77 15.57
CA TRP A 146 23.84 22.44 15.54
C TRP A 146 25.36 22.51 15.40
N CYS A 147 25.89 23.44 14.60
CA CYS A 147 27.33 23.68 14.52
C CYS A 147 27.91 24.11 15.88
N ASN A 148 27.21 25.00 16.60
CA ASN A 148 27.63 25.41 17.94
C ASN A 148 27.62 24.24 18.93
N TYR A 149 26.59 23.40 18.87
CA TYR A 149 26.46 22.19 19.68
C TYR A 149 27.59 21.19 19.41
N LEU A 150 27.89 20.91 18.13
CA LEU A 150 29.01 20.06 17.74
C LEU A 150 30.33 20.57 18.31
N GLN A 151 30.55 21.88 18.24
CA GLN A 151 31.75 22.51 18.78
C GLN A 151 31.79 22.45 20.31
N ARG A 152 30.66 22.68 20.98
CA ARG A 152 30.57 22.72 22.45
C ARG A 152 30.68 21.35 23.08
N VAL A 153 30.00 20.35 22.53
CA VAL A 153 29.87 19.02 23.13
C VAL A 153 30.99 18.10 22.68
N TYR A 154 31.32 18.11 21.39
CA TYR A 154 32.30 17.18 20.81
C TYR A 154 33.61 17.87 20.43
N GLY A 155 33.68 19.20 20.45
CA GLY A 155 34.86 19.92 19.96
C GLY A 155 35.04 19.82 18.44
N ILE A 156 33.97 19.53 17.70
CA ILE A 156 33.93 19.40 16.24
C ILE A 156 33.48 20.72 15.62
N VAL A 157 34.24 21.24 14.64
CA VAL A 157 33.93 22.52 13.99
C VAL A 157 33.41 22.27 12.57
N ALA A 158 32.09 22.22 12.42
CA ALA A 158 31.43 22.06 11.12
C ALA A 158 31.43 23.36 10.28
N ASP A 159 31.48 23.24 8.96
CA ASP A 159 31.35 24.36 8.03
C ASP A 159 29.95 24.96 8.11
N ARG A 160 29.92 26.22 8.56
CA ARG A 160 28.70 27.02 8.73
C ARG A 160 28.06 27.40 7.39
N LYS A 161 28.75 27.25 6.25
CA LYS A 161 28.19 27.50 4.91
C LYS A 161 27.14 26.48 4.50
N CYS A 162 27.20 25.27 5.04
CA CYS A 162 26.20 24.22 4.83
C CYS A 162 24.83 24.55 5.46
N LYS A 163 24.69 25.70 6.13
CA LYS A 163 23.39 26.27 6.54
C LYS A 163 22.46 26.55 5.35
N ASP A 164 23.02 26.75 4.16
CA ASP A 164 22.24 26.87 2.94
C ASP A 164 21.61 25.51 2.61
N TRP A 165 20.28 25.43 2.66
CA TRP A 165 19.54 24.19 2.41
C TRP A 165 19.75 23.64 0.98
N GLN A 166 20.22 24.46 0.03
CA GLN A 166 20.54 24.06 -1.34
C GLN A 166 21.93 23.40 -1.47
N HIS A 167 22.66 23.23 -0.37
CA HIS A 167 24.03 22.74 -0.39
C HIS A 167 24.12 21.30 -0.93
N LEU A 168 25.09 21.09 -1.82
CA LEU A 168 25.36 19.81 -2.48
C LEU A 168 26.54 19.12 -1.81
N PHE A 169 26.33 17.92 -1.29
CA PHE A 169 27.33 17.09 -0.66
C PHE A 169 27.76 15.99 -1.62
N ARG A 170 29.06 15.90 -1.92
CA ARG A 170 29.60 14.81 -2.76
C ARG A 170 29.34 13.43 -2.12
N ALA A 171 28.83 12.46 -2.85
CA ALA A 171 28.69 11.09 -2.33
C ALA A 171 30.08 10.48 -2.01
N PRO A 172 30.21 9.63 -0.97
CA PRO A 172 31.51 9.06 -0.55
C PRO A 172 32.20 8.25 -1.65
N ARG A 173 31.43 7.63 -2.55
CA ARG A 173 31.90 6.79 -3.66
C ARG A 173 31.66 7.40 -5.03
N ALA A 174 31.75 8.73 -5.12
CA ALA A 174 31.70 9.47 -6.38
C ALA A 174 32.99 9.33 -7.20
N MET A 175 32.91 9.35 -8.53
CA MET A 175 34.06 9.45 -9.41
C MET A 175 34.66 10.85 -9.38
N ARG A 176 35.97 10.93 -9.09
CA ARG A 176 36.73 12.16 -9.12
C ARG A 176 38.08 11.95 -9.77
N ASP A 177 38.48 12.85 -10.66
CA ASP A 177 39.75 12.78 -11.39
C ASP A 177 39.98 11.41 -12.08
N GLY A 178 38.89 10.76 -12.52
CA GLY A 178 38.90 9.47 -13.23
C GLY A 178 38.96 8.22 -12.34
N VAL A 179 38.86 8.35 -11.02
CA VAL A 179 38.88 7.24 -10.06
C VAL A 179 37.68 7.35 -9.12
N VAL A 180 37.04 6.22 -8.81
CA VAL A 180 36.00 6.16 -7.79
C VAL A 180 36.64 6.38 -6.42
N LEU A 181 36.13 7.34 -5.66
CA LEU A 181 36.58 7.56 -4.30
C LEU A 181 36.24 6.33 -3.44
N ASP A 182 37.23 5.77 -2.75
CA ASP A 182 37.06 4.68 -1.79
C ASP A 182 37.66 5.12 -0.46
N LEU A 183 36.97 6.07 0.17
CA LEU A 183 37.42 6.70 1.42
C LEU A 183 36.71 6.05 2.62
N PRO A 184 37.38 5.94 3.79
CA PRO A 184 36.81 5.28 4.95
C PRO A 184 35.42 5.79 5.35
N THR A 185 34.51 4.85 5.66
CA THR A 185 33.17 5.11 6.18
C THR A 185 32.94 4.32 7.48
N THR A 186 31.94 4.69 8.26
CA THR A 186 31.42 3.83 9.33
C THR A 186 30.64 2.63 8.76
N GLU A 187 30.44 1.58 9.55
CA GLU A 187 30.11 0.24 9.03
C GLU A 187 28.64 0.01 8.63
N ASN A 188 27.71 0.94 8.89
CA ASN A 188 26.28 0.71 8.62
C ASN A 188 25.53 1.94 8.10
N ALA A 189 25.35 2.02 6.78
CA ALA A 189 24.53 3.06 6.14
C ALA A 189 23.03 2.73 6.12
N ASP A 190 22.64 1.49 6.40
CA ASP A 190 21.23 1.04 6.43
C ASP A 190 20.51 1.41 7.74
N ASP A 191 21.26 1.74 8.80
CA ASP A 191 20.74 2.09 10.12
C ASP A 191 21.31 3.41 10.65
N ILE A 192 21.12 4.49 9.89
CA ILE A 192 21.50 5.84 10.32
C ILE A 192 20.58 6.29 11.46
N GLY A 193 21.19 6.58 12.61
CA GLY A 193 20.55 7.05 13.84
C GLY A 193 19.88 8.42 13.71
N LEU A 194 19.08 8.74 14.73
CA LEU A 194 18.36 10.02 14.81
C LEU A 194 19.27 11.14 15.32
N TRP A 195 19.34 12.24 14.58
CA TRP A 195 19.96 13.49 15.01
C TRP A 195 19.03 14.24 15.97
N GLN A 196 19.30 14.13 17.27
CA GLN A 196 18.53 14.75 18.36
C GLN A 196 19.44 15.44 19.38
N PRO A 197 20.10 16.55 19.00
CA PRO A 197 21.05 17.21 19.87
C PRO A 197 20.35 17.85 21.09
N ALA A 198 20.94 17.68 22.27
CA ALA A 198 20.52 18.36 23.50
C ALA A 198 21.04 19.81 23.50
N LEU A 199 20.35 20.67 22.75
CA LEU A 199 20.72 22.07 22.59
C LEU A 199 20.45 22.87 23.88
N THR A 200 21.24 23.92 24.08
CA THR A 200 21.16 24.80 25.25
C THR A 200 21.23 26.26 24.84
N GLY A 201 20.91 27.20 25.74
CA GLY A 201 21.02 28.64 25.46
C GLY A 201 22.44 29.13 25.10
N ALA A 202 23.48 28.29 25.25
CA ALA A 202 24.83 28.59 24.77
C ALA A 202 25.01 28.33 23.26
N ASP A 203 24.12 27.56 22.65
CA ASP A 203 24.16 27.22 21.21
C ASP A 203 23.32 28.18 20.36
N TRP A 204 22.55 29.09 20.98
CA TRP A 204 21.50 29.91 20.36
C TRP A 204 21.50 31.38 20.86
N GLN A 205 20.89 32.30 20.09
CA GLN A 205 20.48 33.62 20.60
C GLN A 205 19.02 33.55 21.11
N ALA A 206 18.76 34.06 22.32
CA ALA A 206 17.56 33.75 23.12
C ALA A 206 16.19 34.06 22.48
N GLU A 207 16.09 35.06 21.59
CA GLU A 207 14.83 35.46 20.94
C GLU A 207 14.37 34.45 19.86
N GLN A 208 15.30 33.68 19.27
CA GLN A 208 15.05 32.74 18.17
C GLN A 208 14.66 31.33 18.65
N ILE A 209 15.07 30.99 19.88
CA ILE A 209 14.83 29.71 20.57
C ILE A 209 13.34 29.34 20.55
N ARG A 210 12.46 30.31 20.84
CA ARG A 210 11.03 30.03 20.97
C ARG A 210 10.38 29.64 19.64
N LYS A 211 10.81 30.22 18.52
CA LYS A 211 10.19 30.00 17.20
C LYS A 211 10.60 28.67 16.56
N VAL A 212 11.89 28.30 16.65
CA VAL A 212 12.41 27.08 16.01
C VAL A 212 12.16 25.84 16.89
N GLU A 213 12.26 25.97 18.21
CA GLU A 213 11.80 24.89 19.10
C GLU A 213 10.27 24.75 19.03
N GLN A 214 9.47 25.82 18.90
CA GLN A 214 8.06 25.67 18.52
C GLN A 214 7.90 25.01 17.13
N ALA A 215 8.68 25.33 16.11
CA ALA A 215 8.53 24.66 14.81
C ALA A 215 8.88 23.16 14.85
N LEU A 216 9.87 22.76 15.66
CA LEU A 216 10.35 21.37 15.78
C LEU A 216 9.63 20.54 16.86
N THR A 217 9.06 21.19 17.88
CA THR A 217 8.41 20.54 19.03
C THR A 217 6.96 20.95 19.24
N ALA A 218 6.45 22.00 18.60
CA ALA A 218 5.06 22.38 18.76
C ALA A 218 4.17 21.37 18.00
N PRO A 219 3.13 20.85 18.66
CA PRO A 219 1.88 20.63 17.95
C PRO A 219 1.47 21.98 17.34
N ARG A 220 0.87 22.02 16.15
CA ARG A 220 0.24 23.26 15.64
C ARG A 220 -0.64 23.86 16.75
N GLU A 221 -0.21 24.95 17.37
CA GLU A 221 -0.99 25.68 18.37
C GLU A 221 -0.73 27.18 18.23
N GLU A 222 -1.57 27.87 17.46
CA GLU A 222 -2.69 28.54 18.12
C GLU A 222 -3.95 28.07 17.41
N THR A 223 -4.75 27.25 18.09
CA THR A 223 -6.13 27.09 17.65
C THR A 223 -6.76 28.47 17.64
N ILE A 224 -7.16 28.96 16.47
CA ILE A 224 -8.00 30.14 16.30
C ILE A 224 -9.13 30.01 17.33
N PRO A 225 -9.25 30.94 18.29
CA PRO A 225 -10.18 30.79 19.41
C PRO A 225 -11.60 30.68 18.88
N VAL A 226 -12.23 29.53 19.11
CA VAL A 226 -13.60 29.23 18.69
C VAL A 226 -14.58 29.99 19.60
N SER A 227 -14.75 31.28 19.31
CA SER A 227 -15.59 32.22 20.07
C SER A 227 -16.40 33.10 19.12
N GLY A 228 -17.43 33.78 19.64
CA GLY A 228 -18.35 34.57 18.82
C GLY A 228 -19.62 33.80 18.43
N THR A 229 -20.29 34.27 17.39
CA THR A 229 -21.52 33.71 16.81
C THR A 229 -21.32 32.29 16.29
N ARG A 230 -22.44 31.59 16.05
CA ARG A 230 -22.43 30.22 15.52
C ARG A 230 -21.64 30.08 14.20
N LEU A 231 -21.67 31.10 13.34
CA LEU A 231 -20.92 31.12 12.08
C LEU A 231 -19.44 31.43 12.28
N GLU A 232 -19.08 32.38 13.14
CA GLU A 232 -17.68 32.67 13.47
C GLU A 232 -16.98 31.46 14.08
N ARG A 233 -17.68 30.70 14.93
CA ARG A 233 -17.18 29.44 15.48
C ARG A 233 -16.99 28.36 14.41
N ALA A 234 -17.94 28.23 13.48
CA ALA A 234 -17.80 27.28 12.36
C ALA A 234 -16.63 27.67 11.45
N ALA A 235 -16.43 28.96 11.20
CA ALA A 235 -15.32 29.47 10.42
C ALA A 235 -13.97 29.21 11.10
N ALA A 236 -13.87 29.45 12.41
CA ALA A 236 -12.67 29.15 13.19
C ALA A 236 -12.32 27.65 13.22
N ILE A 237 -13.33 26.77 13.33
CA ILE A 237 -13.13 25.32 13.29
C ILE A 237 -12.60 24.87 11.92
N LEU A 238 -13.23 25.33 10.83
CA LEU A 238 -12.76 25.01 9.48
C LEU A 238 -11.37 25.60 9.24
N ALA A 239 -11.11 26.82 9.72
CA ALA A 239 -9.82 27.50 9.59
C ALA A 239 -8.70 26.77 10.34
N ASN A 240 -8.96 26.25 11.53
CA ASN A 240 -7.98 25.48 12.32
C ASN A 240 -7.55 24.18 11.63
N ALA A 241 -8.45 23.59 10.86
CA ALA A 241 -8.18 22.36 10.12
C ALA A 241 -7.94 22.61 8.63
N TRP A 242 -7.83 23.86 8.21
CA TRP A 242 -7.61 24.22 6.83
C TRP A 242 -6.21 23.77 6.38
N PRO A 243 -6.03 23.28 5.14
CA PRO A 243 -4.72 22.80 4.70
C PRO A 243 -3.71 23.93 4.65
N ALA A 244 -2.41 23.63 4.72
CA ALA A 244 -1.38 24.65 4.51
C ALA A 244 -1.44 25.18 3.07
N LYS A 245 -0.83 26.35 2.83
CA LYS A 245 -0.76 26.93 1.49
C LYS A 245 0.04 25.95 0.60
N GLY A 246 -0.53 25.56 -0.54
CA GLY A 246 0.02 24.50 -1.41
C GLY A 246 -0.56 23.09 -1.19
N GLU A 247 -1.17 22.80 -0.03
CA GLU A 247 -1.73 21.47 0.30
C GLU A 247 -3.21 21.33 -0.13
N GLY A 248 -3.56 21.80 -1.33
CA GLY A 248 -4.91 21.60 -1.88
C GLY A 248 -5.99 22.59 -1.41
N ARG A 249 -5.62 23.77 -0.87
CA ARG A 249 -6.55 24.83 -0.41
C ARG A 249 -7.62 25.22 -1.43
N ASP A 250 -7.28 25.26 -2.71
CA ASP A 250 -8.24 25.63 -3.76
C ASP A 250 -9.31 24.52 -3.95
N GLY A 251 -8.94 23.26 -3.75
CA GLY A 251 -9.88 22.14 -3.65
C GLY A 251 -10.78 22.24 -2.42
N THR A 252 -10.21 22.61 -1.27
CA THR A 252 -10.97 22.83 -0.02
C THR A 252 -11.99 23.96 -0.14
N GLN A 253 -11.64 25.07 -0.80
CA GLN A 253 -12.56 26.17 -1.05
C GLN A 253 -13.71 25.76 -1.98
N LEU A 254 -13.42 24.99 -3.04
CA LEU A 254 -14.44 24.44 -3.93
C LEU A 254 -15.36 23.45 -3.20
N ALA A 255 -14.80 22.65 -2.29
CA ALA A 255 -15.55 21.74 -1.45
C ALA A 255 -16.49 22.49 -0.48
N LEU A 256 -15.97 23.51 0.21
CA LEU A 256 -16.76 24.35 1.10
C LEU A 256 -17.86 25.10 0.34
N ALA A 257 -17.57 25.66 -0.83
CA ALA A 257 -18.57 26.33 -1.66
C ALA A 257 -19.71 25.38 -2.08
N GLY A 258 -19.38 24.14 -2.49
CA GLY A 258 -20.40 23.13 -2.82
C GLY A 258 -21.27 22.73 -1.62
N VAL A 259 -20.67 22.61 -0.43
CA VAL A 259 -21.41 22.35 0.82
C VAL A 259 -22.41 23.46 1.13
N LEU A 260 -22.00 24.74 1.02
CA LEU A 260 -22.89 25.88 1.29
C LEU A 260 -24.05 25.95 0.30
N TRP A 261 -23.82 25.58 -0.97
CA TRP A 261 -24.89 25.43 -1.97
C TRP A 261 -25.90 24.35 -1.57
N HIS A 262 -25.42 23.17 -1.14
CA HIS A 262 -26.31 22.08 -0.69
C HIS A 262 -27.12 22.43 0.57
N LEU A 263 -26.61 23.35 1.39
CA LEU A 263 -27.33 23.90 2.55
C LEU A 263 -28.32 25.00 2.18
N GLY A 264 -28.42 25.39 0.90
CA GLY A 264 -29.36 26.39 0.41
C GLY A 264 -28.94 27.83 0.74
N TRP A 265 -27.64 28.10 0.90
CA TRP A 265 -27.16 29.44 1.19
C TRP A 265 -27.30 30.37 -0.01
N ASP A 266 -27.54 31.65 0.26
CA ASP A 266 -27.43 32.69 -0.76
C ASP A 266 -25.97 32.89 -1.20
N GLN A 267 -25.77 33.25 -2.47
CA GLN A 267 -24.44 33.35 -3.08
C GLN A 267 -23.55 34.38 -2.39
N ASP A 268 -24.08 35.55 -2.03
CA ASP A 268 -23.29 36.61 -1.39
C ASP A 268 -22.92 36.20 0.05
N ALA A 269 -23.86 35.58 0.77
CA ALA A 269 -23.61 35.06 2.11
C ALA A 269 -22.55 33.93 2.12
N ALA A 270 -22.53 33.09 1.09
CA ALA A 270 -21.53 32.04 0.93
C ALA A 270 -20.13 32.62 0.62
N VAL A 271 -20.05 33.68 -0.19
CA VAL A 271 -18.79 34.39 -0.45
C VAL A 271 -18.22 34.97 0.84
N ASP A 272 -19.05 35.65 1.63
CA ASP A 272 -18.60 36.27 2.88
C ASP A 272 -18.11 35.20 3.88
N PHE A 273 -18.84 34.10 4.04
CA PHE A 273 -18.41 33.00 4.92
C PHE A 273 -17.08 32.36 4.48
N VAL A 274 -16.91 32.08 3.18
CA VAL A 274 -15.63 31.55 2.66
C VAL A 274 -14.49 32.55 2.87
N CYS A 275 -14.76 33.86 2.73
CA CYS A 275 -13.77 34.90 3.03
C CYS A 275 -13.41 34.92 4.52
N ASP A 276 -14.36 34.73 5.42
CA ASP A 276 -14.12 34.68 6.86
C ASP A 276 -13.21 33.50 7.24
N VAL A 277 -13.47 32.29 6.71
CA VAL A 277 -12.56 31.14 6.91
C VAL A 277 -11.16 31.44 6.37
N CYS A 278 -11.08 32.00 5.17
CA CYS A 278 -9.81 32.31 4.52
C CYS A 278 -9.03 33.43 5.23
N ARG A 279 -9.72 34.42 5.81
CA ARG A 279 -9.12 35.49 6.61
C ARG A 279 -8.49 34.95 7.87
N LEU A 280 -9.15 34.01 8.54
CA LEU A 280 -8.65 33.40 9.77
C LEU A 280 -7.37 32.58 9.55
N VAL A 281 -7.16 32.03 8.35
CA VAL A 281 -5.93 31.31 7.97
C VAL A 281 -4.89 32.17 7.24
N GLY A 282 -5.11 33.49 7.21
CA GLY A 282 -4.19 34.46 6.60
C GLY A 282 -4.13 34.42 5.06
N ASP A 283 -5.20 33.96 4.39
CA ASP A 283 -5.30 33.74 2.94
C ASP A 283 -6.54 34.43 2.35
N GLU A 284 -6.84 35.66 2.75
CA GLU A 284 -8.00 36.38 2.22
C GLU A 284 -7.71 37.02 0.85
N ASP A 285 -8.42 36.56 -0.19
CA ASP A 285 -8.52 37.21 -1.51
C ASP A 285 -9.99 37.20 -1.94
N ARG A 286 -10.73 38.25 -1.58
CA ARG A 286 -12.17 38.34 -1.82
C ARG A 286 -12.53 38.21 -3.31
N PRO A 287 -11.88 38.91 -4.27
CA PRO A 287 -12.11 38.69 -5.70
C PRO A 287 -11.94 37.23 -6.16
N LYS A 288 -10.95 36.51 -5.63
CA LYS A 288 -10.76 35.07 -5.91
C LYS A 288 -11.89 34.23 -5.29
N ARG A 289 -12.31 34.50 -4.05
CA ARG A 289 -13.43 33.76 -3.40
C ARG A 289 -14.75 34.00 -4.10
N THR A 290 -15.05 35.23 -4.50
CA THR A 290 -16.24 35.57 -5.30
C THR A 290 -16.28 34.76 -6.59
N ARG A 291 -15.19 34.71 -7.37
CA ARG A 291 -15.14 33.90 -8.60
C ARG A 291 -15.30 32.40 -8.34
N THR A 292 -14.77 31.90 -7.23
CA THR A 292 -14.83 30.47 -6.86
C THR A 292 -16.26 30.04 -6.52
N VAL A 293 -16.95 30.83 -5.69
CA VAL A 293 -18.36 30.58 -5.35
C VAL A 293 -19.26 30.75 -6.58
N GLN A 294 -19.07 31.81 -7.37
CA GLN A 294 -19.87 32.05 -8.58
C GLN A 294 -19.75 30.93 -9.62
N LYS A 295 -18.53 30.45 -9.87
CA LYS A 295 -18.31 29.30 -10.76
C LYS A 295 -18.95 28.02 -10.23
N THR A 296 -18.95 27.83 -8.90
CA THR A 296 -19.57 26.66 -8.26
C THR A 296 -21.08 26.69 -8.40
N TRP A 297 -21.73 27.84 -8.20
CA TRP A 297 -23.18 28.01 -8.41
C TRP A 297 -23.58 27.76 -9.87
N LEU A 298 -22.89 28.41 -10.82
CA LEU A 298 -23.16 28.21 -12.25
C LEU A 298 -22.99 26.74 -12.66
N LYS A 299 -22.01 26.03 -12.09
CA LYS A 299 -21.81 24.60 -12.33
C LYS A 299 -22.94 23.76 -11.72
N ALA A 300 -23.41 24.09 -10.51
CA ALA A 300 -24.48 23.35 -9.86
C ALA A 300 -25.85 23.57 -10.54
N GLU A 301 -26.17 24.81 -10.91
CA GLU A 301 -27.42 25.17 -11.61
C GLU A 301 -27.51 24.56 -13.01
N SER A 302 -26.37 24.32 -13.65
CA SER A 302 -26.27 23.58 -14.92
C SER A 302 -26.25 22.06 -14.76
N GLY A 303 -26.50 21.54 -13.55
CA GLY A 303 -26.57 20.10 -13.25
C GLY A 303 -25.22 19.41 -13.07
N GLY A 304 -24.12 20.17 -12.98
CA GLY A 304 -22.78 19.65 -12.73
C GLY A 304 -22.52 19.32 -11.27
N LEU A 305 -21.67 18.31 -11.02
CA LEU A 305 -21.28 17.91 -9.67
C LEU A 305 -20.42 18.98 -8.99
N VAL A 306 -20.81 19.35 -7.76
CA VAL A 306 -20.08 20.27 -6.87
C VAL A 306 -19.70 19.55 -5.57
N GLY A 307 -18.80 20.14 -4.79
CA GLY A 307 -18.24 19.49 -3.61
C GLY A 307 -19.26 19.19 -2.51
N SER A 308 -19.09 18.05 -1.85
CA SER A 308 -19.93 17.55 -0.76
C SER A 308 -19.21 17.60 0.60
N TRP A 309 -19.92 17.29 1.68
CA TRP A 309 -19.33 17.15 3.01
C TRP A 309 -18.16 16.15 3.05
N ALA A 310 -18.23 15.07 2.26
CA ALA A 310 -17.15 14.10 2.15
C ALA A 310 -15.91 14.69 1.46
N ASN A 311 -16.12 15.55 0.45
CA ASN A 311 -15.01 16.26 -0.22
C ASN A 311 -14.37 17.31 0.69
N LEU A 312 -15.16 17.96 1.55
CA LEU A 312 -14.61 18.90 2.52
C LEU A 312 -13.84 18.14 3.62
N ALA A 313 -14.36 17.01 4.09
CA ALA A 313 -13.72 16.18 5.13
C ALA A 313 -12.41 15.55 4.66
N SER A 314 -12.30 15.18 3.38
CA SER A 314 -11.02 14.73 2.81
C SER A 314 -9.95 15.83 2.80
N CYS A 315 -10.34 17.10 2.88
CA CYS A 315 -9.42 18.23 2.88
C CYS A 315 -9.09 18.73 4.29
N VAL A 316 -10.08 18.82 5.20
CA VAL A 316 -9.90 19.42 6.55
C VAL A 316 -10.07 18.42 7.68
N GLY A 317 -10.19 17.13 7.39
CA GLY A 317 -10.43 16.09 8.38
C GLY A 317 -11.90 15.99 8.81
N HIS A 318 -12.31 14.79 9.22
CA HIS A 318 -13.69 14.48 9.60
C HIS A 318 -14.13 15.22 10.86
N GLU A 319 -13.26 15.32 11.87
CA GLU A 319 -13.59 15.99 13.15
C GLU A 319 -13.95 17.47 12.97
N ALA A 320 -13.19 18.20 12.15
CA ALA A 320 -13.45 19.60 11.88
C ALA A 320 -14.72 19.80 11.04
N VAL A 321 -14.99 18.89 10.09
CA VAL A 321 -16.23 18.91 9.31
C VAL A 321 -17.45 18.60 10.17
N ASP A 322 -17.39 17.63 11.08
CA ASP A 322 -18.53 17.28 11.93
C ASP A 322 -18.85 18.41 12.91
N ALA A 323 -17.82 19.04 13.49
CA ALA A 323 -17.98 20.20 14.37
C ALA A 323 -18.50 21.44 13.61
N ALA A 324 -17.96 21.74 12.42
CA ALA A 324 -18.46 22.82 11.58
C ALA A 324 -19.88 22.53 11.07
N ARG A 325 -20.20 21.28 10.72
CA ARG A 325 -21.51 20.84 10.25
C ARG A 325 -22.56 21.05 11.33
N ALA A 326 -22.32 20.62 12.57
CA ALA A 326 -23.24 20.86 13.69
C ALA A 326 -23.57 22.36 13.87
N LEU A 327 -22.55 23.22 13.71
CA LEU A 327 -22.70 24.68 13.75
C LEU A 327 -23.25 25.28 12.46
N LEU A 328 -23.20 24.63 11.31
CA LEU A 328 -23.82 25.13 10.08
C LEU A 328 -25.25 24.61 9.90
N THR A 329 -25.63 23.53 10.59
CA THR A 329 -26.98 22.92 10.51
C THR A 329 -27.89 23.17 11.73
N GLY A 330 -27.36 23.42 12.93
CA GLY A 330 -28.11 24.07 14.04
C GLY A 330 -28.76 23.18 15.08
N PHE A 331 -27.94 22.51 15.89
CA PHE A 331 -28.39 21.80 17.08
C PHE A 331 -28.35 22.68 18.34
N ASP A 332 -29.29 22.47 19.27
CA ASP A 332 -29.62 23.36 20.40
C ASP A 332 -28.68 23.23 21.63
N GLU A 333 -28.84 24.14 22.59
CA GLU A 333 -28.03 24.24 23.83
C GLU A 333 -28.01 22.96 24.68
N LYS A 334 -29.02 22.09 24.52
CA LYS A 334 -29.13 20.82 25.24
C LYS A 334 -28.15 19.78 24.73
N GLY A 335 -27.94 19.73 23.41
CA GLY A 335 -26.91 18.89 22.79
C GLY A 335 -25.48 19.36 23.12
N PHE A 336 -25.28 20.67 23.26
CA PHE A 336 -23.98 21.23 23.66
C PHE A 336 -23.57 20.86 25.09
N ALA A 337 -24.52 20.77 26.03
CA ALA A 337 -24.23 20.36 27.41
C ALA A 337 -23.83 18.87 27.53
N GLN A 338 -24.45 17.98 26.74
CA GLN A 338 -24.05 16.57 26.66
C GLN A 338 -22.66 16.39 26.02
N PHE A 339 -22.35 17.20 25.01
CA PHE A 339 -21.04 17.23 24.36
C PHE A 339 -19.94 17.83 25.25
N GLN A 340 -20.23 18.89 26.01
CA GLN A 340 -19.33 19.44 27.03
C GLN A 340 -19.02 18.45 28.16
N ALA A 341 -19.98 17.58 28.53
CA ALA A 341 -19.74 16.52 29.51
C ALA A 341 -18.79 15.44 28.99
N LEU A 342 -18.83 15.15 27.67
CA LEU A 342 -17.90 14.25 26.99
C LEU A 342 -16.49 14.85 26.83
N LEU A 343 -16.39 16.14 26.51
CA LEU A 343 -15.11 16.85 26.33
C LEU A 343 -14.35 17.12 27.64
N ASN A 344 -15.06 17.29 28.76
CA ASN A 344 -14.48 17.59 30.07
C ASN A 344 -14.20 16.34 30.93
N ALA A 345 -14.38 15.13 30.37
CA ALA A 345 -13.85 13.93 30.99
C ALA A 345 -12.31 14.03 31.06
N PRO A 346 -11.67 13.81 32.23
CA PRO A 346 -10.23 13.95 32.38
C PRO A 346 -9.48 13.04 31.38
N LYS A 347 -8.50 13.62 30.66
CA LYS A 347 -7.54 12.88 29.82
C LYS A 347 -6.54 12.14 30.71
N GLU A 348 -6.92 10.94 31.12
CA GLU A 348 -5.99 9.91 31.58
C GLU A 348 -5.10 9.44 30.38
N PRO A 349 -3.94 8.77 30.60
CA PRO A 349 -3.22 8.08 29.51
C PRO A 349 -4.24 7.30 28.67
N PRO A 350 -4.10 7.20 27.33
CA PRO A 350 -5.20 6.87 26.44
C PRO A 350 -6.02 5.79 27.11
N PRO A 351 -7.28 6.08 27.51
CA PRO A 351 -8.04 5.11 28.26
C PRO A 351 -7.98 3.85 27.43
N THR A 352 -7.62 2.72 28.05
CA THR A 352 -7.80 1.41 27.44
C THR A 352 -9.11 1.48 26.67
N SER A 353 -9.11 1.14 25.38
CA SER A 353 -10.32 1.31 24.56
C SER A 353 -11.50 0.65 25.28
N ILE A 354 -12.74 1.09 25.06
CA ILE A 354 -13.90 0.52 25.78
C ILE A 354 -13.88 -1.03 25.70
N LEU A 355 -13.47 -1.58 24.55
CA LEU A 355 -13.23 -3.01 24.38
C LEU A 355 -12.10 -3.58 25.26
N ASP A 356 -10.97 -2.87 25.41
CA ASP A 356 -9.88 -3.30 26.28
C ASP A 356 -10.27 -3.25 27.76
N GLN A 357 -11.10 -2.28 28.17
CA GLN A 357 -11.66 -2.22 29.53
C GLN A 357 -12.58 -3.40 29.78
N MET A 358 -13.53 -3.66 28.87
CA MET A 358 -14.41 -4.83 28.93
C MET A 358 -13.60 -6.14 28.98
N LEU A 359 -12.46 -6.21 28.27
CA LEU A 359 -11.61 -7.40 28.24
C LEU A 359 -10.85 -7.56 29.56
N ALA A 360 -10.37 -6.47 30.15
CA ALA A 360 -9.74 -6.48 31.46
C ALA A 360 -10.72 -6.90 32.56
N GLU A 361 -11.96 -6.40 32.52
CA GLU A 361 -13.04 -6.78 33.44
C GLU A 361 -13.36 -8.28 33.33
N LYS A 362 -13.60 -8.77 32.10
CA LYS A 362 -13.82 -10.20 31.86
C LYS A 362 -12.68 -11.07 32.41
N ARG A 363 -11.43 -10.67 32.17
CA ARG A 363 -10.25 -11.41 32.68
C ARG A 363 -10.17 -11.39 34.20
N ALA A 364 -10.57 -10.29 34.84
CA ALA A 364 -10.62 -10.19 36.30
C ALA A 364 -11.71 -11.09 36.90
N GLU A 365 -12.89 -11.16 36.26
CA GLU A 365 -13.97 -12.09 36.64
C GLU A 365 -13.55 -13.55 36.48
N GLU A 366 -12.96 -13.92 35.35
CA GLU A 366 -12.44 -15.28 35.09
C GLU A 366 -11.33 -15.67 36.08
N ALA A 367 -10.47 -14.72 36.46
CA ALA A 367 -9.45 -14.95 37.48
C ALA A 367 -10.06 -15.15 38.88
N ALA A 368 -11.21 -14.53 39.18
CA ALA A 368 -11.90 -14.66 40.46
C ALA A 368 -12.71 -15.96 40.58
N ASP A 369 -13.27 -16.48 39.48
CA ASP A 369 -14.03 -17.74 39.43
C ASP A 369 -13.12 -18.99 39.30
N SER A 370 -11.87 -18.78 38.89
CA SER A 370 -10.86 -19.81 38.77
C SER A 370 -10.41 -20.34 40.16
N SER A 371 -10.63 -21.64 40.40
CA SER A 371 -10.02 -22.40 41.52
C SER A 371 -8.48 -22.53 41.46
N ASP A 372 -7.84 -21.88 40.49
CA ASP A 372 -6.40 -21.82 40.31
C ASP A 372 -5.83 -20.67 41.17
N ASP A 373 -5.41 -20.97 42.41
CA ASP A 373 -4.83 -20.04 43.42
C ASP A 373 -3.54 -19.30 43.00
N ARG A 374 -3.19 -19.32 41.71
CA ARG A 374 -1.95 -18.74 41.19
C ARG A 374 -2.19 -17.29 40.79
N VAL A 375 -1.75 -16.41 41.66
CA VAL A 375 -1.81 -14.95 41.51
C VAL A 375 -1.06 -14.52 40.25
N LEU A 376 -1.75 -13.85 39.31
CA LEU A 376 -1.11 -13.10 38.24
C LEU A 376 -0.15 -12.09 38.87
N ASP A 377 1.05 -11.94 38.33
CA ASP A 377 1.93 -10.91 38.89
C ASP A 377 1.39 -9.49 38.63
N LYS A 378 2.08 -8.49 39.16
CA LYS A 378 1.70 -7.07 39.03
C LYS A 378 1.56 -6.57 37.58
N LEU A 379 2.05 -7.31 36.59
CA LEU A 379 1.93 -7.02 35.16
C LEU A 379 0.89 -7.91 34.46
N GLY A 380 0.14 -8.72 35.21
CA GLY A 380 -0.83 -9.67 34.66
C GLY A 380 -0.18 -10.94 34.09
N ILE A 381 1.07 -11.24 34.42
CA ILE A 381 1.80 -12.39 33.84
C ILE A 381 1.45 -13.66 34.61
N ARG A 382 1.11 -14.72 33.85
CA ARG A 382 0.89 -16.07 34.40
C ARG A 382 2.19 -16.88 34.40
N TRP A 383 2.59 -17.35 35.58
CA TRP A 383 3.75 -18.22 35.75
C TRP A 383 3.31 -19.68 35.97
N GLY A 384 3.75 -20.59 35.09
CA GLY A 384 3.50 -22.04 35.18
C GLY A 384 2.08 -22.49 34.80
N GLY A 385 1.80 -23.81 34.86
CA GLY A 385 0.48 -24.39 34.52
C GLY A 385 0.34 -24.88 33.08
N TRP A 386 1.42 -24.83 32.32
CA TRP A 386 1.50 -25.27 30.92
C TRP A 386 1.31 -26.78 30.74
N ASN A 387 1.30 -27.56 31.83
CA ASN A 387 1.07 -29.00 31.85
C ASN A 387 -0.40 -29.39 32.12
N LYS A 388 -1.31 -28.42 32.28
CA LYS A 388 -2.74 -28.73 32.40
C LYS A 388 -3.28 -29.16 31.03
N PRO A 389 -4.05 -30.27 30.94
CA PRO A 389 -4.68 -30.67 29.70
C PRO A 389 -5.67 -29.58 29.26
N ILE A 390 -5.46 -29.04 28.06
CA ILE A 390 -6.37 -28.07 27.44
C ILE A 390 -7.50 -28.85 26.78
N PRO A 391 -8.78 -28.50 26.99
CA PRO A 391 -9.88 -29.15 26.30
C PRO A 391 -9.71 -29.01 24.77
N PRO A 392 -10.17 -30.00 23.99
CA PRO A 392 -10.12 -29.90 22.53
C PRO A 392 -10.87 -28.65 22.05
N PRO A 393 -10.42 -28.00 20.96
CA PRO A 393 -11.08 -26.81 20.44
C PRO A 393 -12.52 -27.14 20.04
N SER A 394 -13.45 -26.26 20.40
CA SER A 394 -14.84 -26.35 19.96
C SER A 394 -15.00 -25.66 18.61
N TYR A 395 -15.86 -26.20 17.76
CA TYR A 395 -16.01 -25.80 16.37
C TYR A 395 -17.37 -25.14 16.10
N LEU A 396 -17.36 -24.00 15.42
CA LEU A 396 -18.56 -23.46 14.78
C LEU A 396 -18.88 -24.28 13.52
N LEU A 397 -17.84 -24.62 12.74
CA LEU A 397 -17.90 -25.48 11.56
C LEU A 397 -16.83 -26.57 11.70
N GLU A 398 -17.27 -27.81 11.89
CA GLU A 398 -16.41 -28.92 12.29
C GLU A 398 -15.21 -29.10 11.35
N GLY A 399 -14.00 -29.10 11.93
CA GLY A 399 -12.74 -29.26 11.21
C GLY A 399 -12.33 -28.09 10.31
N LEU A 400 -13.13 -27.02 10.22
CA LEU A 400 -12.85 -25.85 9.36
C LEU A 400 -12.74 -24.54 10.16
N ILE A 401 -13.70 -24.24 11.03
CA ILE A 401 -13.77 -22.96 11.77
C ILE A 401 -14.03 -23.25 13.27
N PRO A 402 -13.01 -23.10 14.14
CA PRO A 402 -13.19 -23.06 15.58
C PRO A 402 -14.06 -21.87 16.01
N GLU A 403 -14.73 -22.00 17.15
CA GLU A 403 -15.52 -20.91 17.74
C GLU A 403 -14.62 -19.74 18.20
N GLY A 404 -15.18 -18.52 18.22
CA GLY A 404 -14.50 -17.34 18.75
C GLY A 404 -13.24 -16.97 17.96
N LYS A 405 -13.31 -17.02 16.62
CA LYS A 405 -12.20 -16.69 15.72
C LYS A 405 -12.59 -15.65 14.69
N VAL A 406 -11.59 -14.90 14.24
CA VAL A 406 -11.69 -13.99 13.10
C VAL A 406 -11.27 -14.74 11.84
N VAL A 407 -12.21 -14.92 10.92
CA VAL A 407 -12.07 -15.67 9.67
C VAL A 407 -12.16 -14.72 8.49
N ALA A 408 -11.34 -14.91 7.47
CA ALA A 408 -11.46 -14.18 6.21
C ALA A 408 -11.67 -15.12 5.01
N PHE A 409 -12.66 -14.80 4.18
CA PHE A 409 -12.91 -15.40 2.87
C PHE A 409 -12.44 -14.43 1.79
N PHE A 410 -11.49 -14.86 0.94
CA PHE A 410 -10.95 -13.98 -0.10
C PHE A 410 -10.79 -14.66 -1.47
N ALA A 411 -11.05 -13.89 -2.53
CA ALA A 411 -11.07 -14.33 -3.93
C ALA A 411 -11.30 -13.13 -4.86
N GLU A 412 -11.02 -13.27 -6.15
CA GLU A 412 -11.36 -12.24 -7.15
C GLU A 412 -12.88 -11.95 -7.18
N GLY A 413 -13.25 -10.78 -7.70
CA GLY A 413 -14.67 -10.39 -7.87
C GLY A 413 -15.41 -11.42 -8.73
N GLY A 414 -16.69 -11.66 -8.42
CA GLY A 414 -17.50 -12.66 -9.14
C GLY A 414 -17.25 -14.13 -8.77
N SER A 415 -16.46 -14.40 -7.72
CA SER A 415 -16.32 -15.71 -7.07
C SER A 415 -17.60 -16.19 -6.32
N VAL A 416 -17.49 -17.27 -5.53
CA VAL A 416 -18.58 -17.83 -4.71
C VAL A 416 -18.54 -17.43 -3.21
N LYS A 417 -17.77 -16.40 -2.81
CA LYS A 417 -17.59 -16.00 -1.40
C LYS A 417 -18.90 -15.66 -0.70
N THR A 418 -19.66 -14.72 -1.24
CA THR A 418 -20.96 -14.29 -0.67
C THR A 418 -21.93 -15.48 -0.56
N TRP A 419 -22.02 -16.32 -1.60
CA TRP A 419 -22.82 -17.55 -1.57
C TRP A 419 -22.38 -18.49 -0.45
N SER A 420 -21.07 -18.68 -0.28
CA SER A 420 -20.50 -19.54 0.76
C SER A 420 -20.76 -19.01 2.16
N ALA A 421 -20.62 -17.70 2.37
CA ALA A 421 -20.85 -17.06 3.66
C ALA A 421 -22.33 -17.01 4.04
N LEU A 422 -23.23 -16.72 3.08
CA LEU A 422 -24.68 -16.80 3.29
C LEU A 422 -25.11 -18.24 3.62
N SER A 423 -24.61 -19.23 2.86
CA SER A 423 -24.88 -20.65 3.12
C SER A 423 -24.40 -21.07 4.51
N LEU A 424 -23.22 -20.59 4.95
CA LEU A 424 -22.70 -20.83 6.29
C LEU A 424 -23.59 -20.19 7.37
N ALA A 425 -24.01 -18.93 7.19
CA ALA A 425 -24.88 -18.24 8.14
C ALA A 425 -26.23 -18.96 8.31
N ILE A 426 -26.83 -19.44 7.21
CA ILE A 426 -28.06 -20.23 7.25
C ILE A 426 -27.82 -21.59 7.92
N SER A 427 -26.69 -22.24 7.65
CA SER A 427 -26.33 -23.51 8.29
C SER A 427 -26.25 -23.34 9.80
N VAL A 428 -25.57 -22.31 10.30
CA VAL A 428 -25.47 -21.97 11.73
C VAL A 428 -26.85 -21.65 12.32
N ALA A 429 -27.65 -20.81 11.66
CA ALA A 429 -29.00 -20.46 12.11
C ALA A 429 -29.94 -21.69 12.21
N THR A 430 -29.78 -22.66 11.31
CA THR A 430 -30.67 -23.83 11.22
C THR A 430 -30.11 -25.09 11.88
N GLY A 431 -28.83 -25.11 12.24
CA GLY A 431 -28.12 -26.29 12.76
C GLY A 431 -27.85 -27.37 11.71
N LYS A 432 -28.12 -27.11 10.42
CA LYS A 432 -27.90 -28.08 9.35
C LYS A 432 -26.44 -28.10 8.89
N PRO A 433 -25.90 -29.27 8.50
CA PRO A 433 -24.53 -29.34 8.01
C PRO A 433 -24.30 -28.42 6.80
N TRP A 434 -23.23 -27.62 6.85
CA TRP A 434 -22.82 -26.77 5.74
C TRP A 434 -22.35 -27.63 4.57
N LEU A 435 -22.84 -27.31 3.37
CA LEU A 435 -22.68 -28.11 2.15
C LEU A 435 -23.08 -29.58 2.33
N GLU A 436 -23.99 -29.88 3.27
CA GLU A 436 -24.46 -31.23 3.65
C GLU A 436 -23.37 -32.17 4.20
N MET A 437 -22.14 -31.68 4.34
CA MET A 437 -20.99 -32.51 4.71
C MET A 437 -20.37 -32.09 6.04
N TYR A 438 -20.41 -30.80 6.38
CA TYR A 438 -19.70 -30.25 7.54
C TYR A 438 -20.67 -29.90 8.65
N PRO A 439 -20.71 -30.66 9.76
CA PRO A 439 -21.52 -30.29 10.92
C PRO A 439 -21.24 -28.88 11.41
N VAL A 440 -22.29 -28.19 11.85
CA VAL A 440 -22.21 -26.84 12.43
C VAL A 440 -22.76 -26.83 13.84
N LYS A 441 -22.25 -25.95 14.68
CA LYS A 441 -22.89 -25.61 15.94
C LYS A 441 -24.06 -24.67 15.66
N GLN A 442 -25.27 -25.09 16.01
CA GLN A 442 -26.45 -24.25 15.85
C GLN A 442 -26.38 -23.01 16.75
N GLY A 443 -26.73 -21.85 16.22
CA GLY A 443 -26.85 -20.61 16.97
C GLY A 443 -27.33 -19.46 16.11
N ARG A 444 -27.50 -18.28 16.70
CA ARG A 444 -27.91 -17.10 15.93
C ARG A 444 -26.76 -16.58 15.07
N ALA A 445 -27.09 -16.20 13.85
CA ALA A 445 -26.16 -15.63 12.89
C ALA A 445 -26.67 -14.26 12.43
N ILE A 446 -25.77 -13.28 12.24
CA ILE A 446 -26.10 -12.01 11.59
C ILE A 446 -25.28 -11.85 10.33
N TYR A 447 -25.95 -11.49 9.24
CA TYR A 447 -25.35 -11.05 7.99
C TYR A 447 -25.42 -9.53 7.85
N LEU A 448 -24.27 -8.87 7.85
CA LEU A 448 -24.12 -7.43 7.65
C LEU A 448 -23.66 -7.17 6.23
N ASP A 449 -24.58 -6.69 5.40
CA ASP A 449 -24.37 -6.42 3.98
C ASP A 449 -24.07 -4.93 3.76
N TYR A 450 -22.93 -4.64 3.15
CA TYR A 450 -22.46 -3.31 2.78
C TYR A 450 -22.38 -3.11 1.26
N GLU A 451 -22.74 -4.12 0.45
CA GLU A 451 -22.60 -4.09 -1.01
C GLU A 451 -23.92 -4.23 -1.77
N ASP A 452 -24.65 -5.33 -1.58
CA ASP A 452 -25.67 -5.81 -2.54
C ASP A 452 -27.09 -5.32 -2.23
N GLY A 453 -27.42 -5.15 -0.94
CA GLY A 453 -28.73 -4.71 -0.50
C GLY A 453 -29.74 -5.85 -0.31
N MET A 454 -30.81 -5.53 0.43
CA MET A 454 -31.73 -6.53 0.99
C MET A 454 -32.41 -7.41 -0.07
N GLN A 455 -32.79 -6.84 -1.22
CA GLN A 455 -33.51 -7.58 -2.26
C GLN A 455 -32.63 -8.63 -2.92
N GLU A 456 -31.37 -8.29 -3.24
CA GLU A 456 -30.45 -9.25 -3.85
C GLU A 456 -30.02 -10.30 -2.85
N THR A 457 -29.74 -9.93 -1.60
CA THR A 457 -29.45 -10.90 -0.55
C THR A 457 -30.61 -11.86 -0.32
N GLN A 458 -31.86 -11.37 -0.28
CA GLN A 458 -33.04 -12.23 -0.15
C GLN A 458 -33.21 -13.19 -1.33
N ARG A 459 -32.96 -12.74 -2.57
CA ARG A 459 -32.95 -13.63 -3.74
C ARG A 459 -31.93 -14.76 -3.56
N ARG A 460 -30.70 -14.43 -3.16
CA ARG A 460 -29.64 -15.43 -2.95
C ARG A 460 -30.02 -16.44 -1.87
N VAL A 461 -30.56 -15.98 -0.74
CA VAL A 461 -31.04 -16.86 0.35
C VAL A 461 -32.10 -17.84 -0.17
N ASN A 462 -33.09 -17.36 -0.93
CA ASN A 462 -34.16 -18.21 -1.47
C ASN A 462 -33.67 -19.26 -2.47
N HIS A 463 -32.53 -19.03 -3.12
CA HIS A 463 -31.94 -19.97 -4.08
C HIS A 463 -30.97 -20.98 -3.45
N LEU A 464 -30.53 -20.76 -2.21
CA LEU A 464 -29.60 -21.67 -1.55
C LEU A 464 -30.28 -23.00 -1.23
N GLU A 465 -29.61 -24.10 -1.59
CA GLU A 465 -30.20 -25.44 -1.51
C GLU A 465 -30.60 -25.81 -0.09
N ILE A 466 -29.86 -25.36 0.91
CA ILE A 466 -30.19 -25.55 2.33
C ILE A 466 -31.58 -25.00 2.70
N VAL A 467 -32.04 -23.95 2.00
CA VAL A 467 -33.39 -23.38 2.12
C VAL A 467 -34.39 -24.18 1.28
N THR A 468 -34.01 -24.60 0.08
CA THR A 468 -34.88 -25.40 -0.82
C THR A 468 -35.01 -26.89 -0.45
N ALA A 469 -34.08 -27.46 0.31
CA ALA A 469 -34.12 -28.83 0.84
C ALA A 469 -34.94 -28.89 2.14
N MET A 470 -35.21 -27.74 2.77
CA MET A 470 -36.27 -27.63 3.79
C MET A 470 -37.66 -27.74 3.15
N SER A 471 -37.75 -27.67 1.82
CA SER A 471 -38.99 -27.60 1.05
C SER A 471 -39.73 -28.93 0.89
N GLY A 472 -39.89 -29.66 2.00
CA GLY A 472 -41.23 -30.12 2.36
C GLY A 472 -42.12 -28.96 2.88
N MET A 473 -41.53 -27.80 3.15
CA MET A 473 -42.20 -26.57 3.60
C MET A 473 -42.17 -25.48 2.51
N MET A 474 -43.31 -24.82 2.30
CA MET A 474 -43.61 -23.90 1.19
C MET A 474 -42.63 -22.71 1.03
N GLU A 475 -42.58 -22.12 -0.17
CA GLU A 475 -42.00 -20.79 -0.44
C GLU A 475 -42.36 -19.78 0.68
N GLY A 476 -41.35 -19.12 1.25
CA GLY A 476 -41.55 -17.99 2.17
C GLY A 476 -41.52 -18.31 3.67
N GLN A 477 -40.92 -19.42 4.11
CA GLN A 477 -40.66 -19.63 5.53
C GLN A 477 -39.46 -18.82 6.04
N ASP A 478 -39.67 -18.23 7.22
CA ASP A 478 -38.71 -17.39 7.93
C ASP A 478 -37.56 -18.22 8.54
N ILE A 479 -36.38 -17.62 8.67
CA ILE A 479 -35.21 -18.19 9.36
C ILE A 479 -34.98 -17.33 10.61
N PRO A 480 -35.68 -17.60 11.72
CA PRO A 480 -35.81 -16.66 12.84
C PRO A 480 -34.48 -16.33 13.54
N ASP A 481 -33.49 -17.23 13.44
CA ASP A 481 -32.16 -17.07 14.03
C ASP A 481 -31.13 -16.49 13.04
N LEU A 482 -31.55 -16.07 11.83
CA LEU A 482 -30.74 -15.35 10.86
C LEU A 482 -31.13 -13.86 10.83
N GLY A 483 -30.31 -13.01 11.44
CA GLY A 483 -30.41 -11.57 11.33
C GLY A 483 -29.79 -11.05 10.03
N TYR A 484 -30.37 -9.99 9.48
CA TYR A 484 -29.83 -9.28 8.33
C TYR A 484 -29.86 -7.77 8.58
N ARG A 485 -28.80 -7.07 8.18
CA ARG A 485 -28.78 -5.61 8.15
C ARG A 485 -28.04 -5.13 6.91
N TYR A 486 -28.65 -4.21 6.18
CA TYR A 486 -27.97 -3.46 5.12
C TYR A 486 -27.35 -2.19 5.70
N GLY A 487 -26.07 -1.97 5.39
CA GLY A 487 -25.24 -0.92 5.95
C GLY A 487 -24.95 -1.13 7.43
N GLY A 488 -24.10 -0.27 7.97
CA GLY A 488 -23.70 -0.31 9.37
C GLY A 488 -22.81 0.85 9.72
N GLN A 489 -22.43 0.94 10.99
CA GLN A 489 -21.30 1.78 11.36
C GLN A 489 -20.02 1.18 10.78
N ARG A 490 -18.96 1.99 10.76
CA ARG A 490 -17.67 1.60 10.19
C ARG A 490 -16.95 0.63 11.11
N LEU A 491 -16.10 -0.22 10.55
CA LEU A 491 -15.40 -1.23 11.37
C LEU A 491 -14.24 -0.63 12.18
N ASP A 492 -13.73 0.55 11.83
CA ASP A 492 -12.74 1.30 12.62
C ASP A 492 -13.35 2.07 13.80
N ASN A 493 -14.68 2.02 13.97
CA ASN A 493 -15.37 2.62 15.11
C ASN A 493 -15.42 1.63 16.28
N VAL A 494 -14.71 1.92 17.36
CA VAL A 494 -14.63 1.03 18.54
C VAL A 494 -15.94 0.98 19.34
N GLU A 495 -16.70 2.07 19.39
CA GLU A 495 -18.01 2.13 20.05
C GLU A 495 -19.02 1.20 19.39
N PHE A 496 -18.98 1.10 18.05
CA PHE A 496 -19.80 0.14 17.32
C PHE A 496 -19.53 -1.31 17.76
N TRP A 497 -18.26 -1.67 17.98
CA TRP A 497 -17.90 -2.99 18.47
C TRP A 497 -18.28 -3.21 19.95
N ALA A 498 -18.27 -2.16 20.77
CA ALA A 498 -18.76 -2.23 22.15
C ALA A 498 -20.28 -2.47 22.18
N GLU A 499 -21.07 -1.70 21.41
CA GLU A 499 -22.51 -1.92 21.24
C GLU A 499 -22.82 -3.32 20.70
N LEU A 500 -22.06 -3.78 19.69
CA LEU A 500 -22.18 -5.14 19.18
C LEU A 500 -21.86 -6.18 20.26
N THR A 501 -20.86 -5.94 21.11
CA THR A 501 -20.48 -6.87 22.20
C THR A 501 -21.65 -7.08 23.16
N GLU A 502 -22.29 -6.01 23.59
CA GLU A 502 -23.47 -6.06 24.44
C GLU A 502 -24.61 -6.80 23.74
N HIS A 503 -24.95 -6.39 22.52
CA HIS A 503 -26.02 -7.00 21.74
C HIS A 503 -25.81 -8.50 21.49
N VAL A 504 -24.58 -8.90 21.17
CA VAL A 504 -24.20 -10.30 20.91
C VAL A 504 -24.31 -11.15 22.17
N LYS A 505 -23.91 -10.63 23.32
CA LYS A 505 -24.09 -11.31 24.61
C LYS A 505 -25.57 -11.43 24.97
N GLU A 506 -26.34 -10.36 24.81
CA GLU A 506 -27.78 -10.34 25.11
C GLU A 506 -28.58 -11.29 24.23
N GLN A 507 -28.29 -11.31 22.93
CA GLN A 507 -29.05 -12.09 21.96
C GLN A 507 -28.48 -13.51 21.73
N GLY A 508 -27.33 -13.84 22.30
CA GLY A 508 -26.67 -15.14 22.12
C GLY A 508 -26.23 -15.39 20.68
N ILE A 509 -25.63 -14.38 20.03
CA ILE A 509 -25.17 -14.47 18.64
C ILE A 509 -23.85 -15.25 18.58
N THR A 510 -23.76 -16.18 17.64
CA THR A 510 -22.64 -17.13 17.50
C THR A 510 -21.79 -16.88 16.25
N LEU A 511 -22.36 -16.22 15.24
CA LEU A 511 -21.70 -15.89 13.98
C LEU A 511 -22.09 -14.47 13.51
N LEU A 512 -21.10 -13.65 13.19
CA LEU A 512 -21.25 -12.40 12.46
C LEU A 512 -20.55 -12.52 11.10
N VAL A 513 -21.23 -12.16 10.02
CA VAL A 513 -20.68 -12.07 8.67
C VAL A 513 -20.71 -10.62 8.21
N PHE A 514 -19.58 -10.12 7.70
CA PHE A 514 -19.45 -8.79 7.12
C PHE A 514 -19.11 -8.92 5.63
N ASP A 515 -20.05 -8.54 4.77
CA ASP A 515 -19.89 -8.58 3.31
C ASP A 515 -20.07 -7.18 2.69
N SER A 516 -19.04 -6.49 2.22
CA SER A 516 -17.60 -6.80 2.30
C SER A 516 -16.88 -5.84 3.23
N VAL A 517 -15.69 -6.22 3.71
CA VAL A 517 -14.86 -5.35 4.54
C VAL A 517 -14.47 -4.08 3.81
N SER A 518 -14.21 -4.16 2.50
CA SER A 518 -13.86 -2.99 1.69
C SER A 518 -14.95 -1.92 1.67
N ALA A 519 -16.23 -2.33 1.64
CA ALA A 519 -17.37 -1.41 1.66
C ALA A 519 -17.71 -0.91 3.08
N ALA A 520 -17.34 -1.66 4.12
CA ALA A 520 -17.54 -1.30 5.52
C ALA A 520 -16.47 -0.33 6.07
N MET A 521 -15.50 0.07 5.24
CA MET A 521 -14.33 0.88 5.62
C MET A 521 -14.28 2.23 4.88
N PRO A 522 -13.59 3.25 5.44
CA PRO A 522 -13.34 4.53 4.78
C PRO A 522 -12.77 4.37 3.36
N GLY A 523 -13.24 5.20 2.43
CA GLY A 523 -12.63 5.31 1.11
C GLY A 523 -13.18 4.36 0.05
N GLY A 524 -13.88 3.27 0.42
CA GLY A 524 -14.67 2.36 -0.45
C GLY A 524 -13.93 1.64 -1.59
N LEU A 525 -12.76 2.15 -1.99
CA LEU A 525 -11.92 1.76 -3.13
C LEU A 525 -10.44 2.17 -2.93
N ASP A 526 -10.12 3.07 -1.98
CA ASP A 526 -8.76 3.51 -1.67
C ASP A 526 -8.30 2.95 -0.32
N GLU A 527 -7.52 1.87 -0.39
CA GLU A 527 -7.17 0.98 0.72
C GLU A 527 -6.06 1.56 1.61
N ASN A 528 -6.43 2.41 2.59
CA ASN A 528 -5.49 2.83 3.63
C ASN A 528 -5.23 1.68 4.63
N ALA A 529 -3.99 1.17 4.64
CA ALA A 529 -3.62 -0.04 5.39
C ALA A 529 -3.69 0.10 6.93
N SER A 530 -3.71 1.31 7.48
CA SER A 530 -3.79 1.54 8.94
C SER A 530 -5.21 1.36 9.49
N GLN A 531 -6.22 1.92 8.82
CA GLN A 531 -7.62 1.85 9.26
C GLN A 531 -8.15 0.42 9.18
N PHE A 532 -7.79 -0.28 8.09
CA PHE A 532 -8.16 -1.68 7.87
C PHE A 532 -7.61 -2.62 8.97
N SER A 533 -6.40 -2.35 9.45
CA SER A 533 -5.73 -3.06 10.56
C SER A 533 -6.42 -2.81 11.91
N GLU A 534 -7.02 -1.64 12.11
CA GLU A 534 -7.72 -1.28 13.35
C GLU A 534 -9.05 -2.04 13.50
N GLY A 535 -9.87 -2.09 12.45
CA GLY A 535 -11.14 -2.82 12.49
C GLY A 535 -10.99 -4.33 12.73
N ILE A 536 -9.92 -4.95 12.22
CA ILE A 536 -9.64 -6.37 12.49
C ILE A 536 -9.17 -6.58 13.94
N LYS A 537 -8.39 -5.66 14.50
CA LYS A 537 -8.01 -5.73 15.93
C LYS A 537 -9.24 -5.67 16.82
N HIS A 538 -10.18 -4.77 16.53
CA HIS A 538 -11.45 -4.71 17.26
C HIS A 538 -12.24 -6.02 17.15
N ALA A 539 -12.29 -6.62 15.96
CA ALA A 539 -12.90 -7.94 15.78
C ALA A 539 -12.23 -9.01 16.65
N GLY A 540 -10.89 -9.01 16.73
CA GLY A 540 -10.12 -9.91 17.59
C GLY A 540 -10.54 -9.78 19.06
N THR A 541 -10.51 -8.55 19.60
CA THR A 541 -10.95 -8.29 20.98
C THR A 541 -12.43 -8.65 21.19
N PHE A 542 -13.30 -8.34 20.24
CA PHE A 542 -14.72 -8.69 20.27
C PHE A 542 -14.93 -10.22 20.35
N THR A 543 -14.20 -11.02 19.57
CA THR A 543 -14.32 -12.49 19.62
C THR A 543 -13.85 -13.06 20.96
N GLU A 544 -12.79 -12.49 21.55
CA GLU A 544 -12.32 -12.85 22.88
C GLU A 544 -13.35 -12.48 23.96
N LEU A 545 -14.07 -11.36 23.81
CA LEU A 545 -15.10 -10.93 24.75
C LEU A 545 -16.35 -11.79 24.70
N THR A 546 -16.79 -12.17 23.51
CA THR A 546 -18.13 -12.75 23.27
C THR A 546 -18.12 -14.24 22.99
N GLY A 547 -17.01 -14.80 22.50
CA GLY A 547 -16.96 -16.14 21.91
C GLY A 547 -17.64 -16.23 20.53
N CYS A 548 -18.21 -15.14 20.02
CA CYS A 548 -18.82 -15.09 18.70
C CYS A 548 -17.74 -15.15 17.61
N THR A 549 -18.01 -15.90 16.54
CA THR A 549 -17.11 -15.99 15.39
C THR A 549 -17.41 -14.86 14.41
N VAL A 550 -16.37 -14.28 13.81
CA VAL A 550 -16.51 -13.21 12.80
C VAL A 550 -15.97 -13.69 11.46
N VAL A 551 -16.74 -13.54 10.39
CA VAL A 551 -16.34 -13.85 9.01
C VAL A 551 -16.33 -12.58 8.18
N PHE A 552 -15.16 -12.26 7.63
CA PHE A 552 -14.94 -11.13 6.74
C PHE A 552 -14.87 -11.58 5.28
N ILE A 553 -15.59 -10.92 4.39
CA ILE A 553 -15.48 -11.13 2.94
C ILE A 553 -14.60 -10.04 2.33
N HIS A 554 -13.59 -10.45 1.55
CA HIS A 554 -12.64 -9.54 0.91
C HIS A 554 -12.32 -9.91 -0.53
N HIS A 555 -12.03 -8.91 -1.37
CA HIS A 555 -11.68 -9.12 -2.78
C HIS A 555 -10.17 -9.33 -2.96
N ALA A 556 -9.78 -10.25 -3.84
CA ALA A 556 -8.38 -10.48 -4.22
C ALA A 556 -7.91 -9.45 -5.27
N ASN A 557 -6.60 -9.17 -5.28
CA ASN A 557 -5.94 -8.28 -6.22
C ASN A 557 -5.76 -8.97 -7.57
N LYS A 558 -5.43 -8.20 -8.62
CA LYS A 558 -5.18 -8.72 -9.97
C LYS A 558 -4.03 -9.76 -10.06
N GLY A 559 -3.29 -9.98 -8.96
CA GLY A 559 -2.24 -10.98 -8.84
C GLY A 559 -2.65 -12.24 -8.05
N GLY A 560 -3.94 -12.40 -7.70
CA GLY A 560 -4.46 -13.56 -6.96
C GLY A 560 -4.15 -13.57 -5.46
N GLY A 561 -3.49 -12.53 -4.93
CA GLY A 561 -3.30 -12.30 -3.49
C GLY A 561 -4.46 -11.47 -2.92
N MET A 562 -4.60 -11.39 -1.60
CA MET A 562 -5.55 -10.48 -0.96
C MET A 562 -5.23 -9.01 -1.36
N ARG A 563 -6.23 -8.18 -1.73
CA ARG A 563 -5.96 -6.73 -2.00
C ARG A 563 -5.59 -6.03 -0.71
N GLY A 564 -4.46 -5.33 -0.73
CA GLY A 564 -3.83 -4.74 0.44
C GLY A 564 -3.41 -5.80 1.46
N HIS A 565 -2.17 -5.72 1.97
CA HIS A 565 -1.73 -6.36 3.21
C HIS A 565 -1.17 -7.81 3.19
N SER A 566 0.10 -7.92 3.56
CA SER A 566 0.58 -8.97 4.48
C SER A 566 -0.12 -8.87 5.85
N SER A 567 -0.34 -7.65 6.36
CA SER A 567 -0.87 -7.38 7.71
C SER A 567 -2.32 -7.80 8.02
N MET A 568 -3.27 -7.86 7.06
CA MET A 568 -4.63 -8.38 7.29
C MET A 568 -4.58 -9.90 7.47
N ARG A 569 -3.87 -10.58 6.56
CA ARG A 569 -3.66 -12.03 6.66
C ARG A 569 -3.02 -12.40 7.99
N ASP A 570 -2.09 -11.56 8.47
CA ASP A 570 -1.41 -11.76 9.75
C ASP A 570 -2.34 -11.56 10.95
N GLN A 571 -3.38 -10.73 10.84
CA GLN A 571 -4.29 -10.40 11.94
C GLN A 571 -5.54 -11.29 12.04
N CYS A 572 -6.06 -11.83 10.93
CA CYS A 572 -7.12 -12.84 11.01
C CYS A 572 -6.58 -14.16 11.58
N ASP A 573 -7.34 -14.89 12.39
CA ASP A 573 -6.93 -16.21 12.88
C ASP A 573 -6.87 -17.22 11.74
N ILE A 574 -7.90 -17.22 10.89
CA ILE A 574 -8.09 -18.19 9.81
C ILE A 574 -8.36 -17.47 8.50
N VAL A 575 -7.72 -17.95 7.43
CA VAL A 575 -7.87 -17.35 6.10
C VAL A 575 -8.13 -18.45 5.07
N PHE A 576 -9.26 -18.33 4.36
CA PHE A 576 -9.65 -19.19 3.25
C PHE A 576 -9.64 -18.43 1.92
N ARG A 577 -8.91 -18.98 0.95
CA ARG A 577 -8.84 -18.50 -0.43
C ARG A 577 -9.74 -19.34 -1.32
N PHE A 578 -10.55 -18.72 -2.17
CA PHE A 578 -11.27 -19.45 -3.22
C PHE A 578 -10.52 -19.37 -4.53
N GLU A 579 -10.08 -20.52 -5.03
CA GLU A 579 -9.42 -20.67 -6.32
C GLU A 579 -10.41 -21.22 -7.36
N PRO A 580 -10.42 -20.73 -8.61
CA PRO A 580 -11.20 -21.36 -9.66
C PRO A 580 -10.65 -22.76 -9.98
N VAL A 581 -11.53 -23.76 -10.06
CA VAL A 581 -11.20 -25.12 -10.52
C VAL A 581 -11.53 -25.27 -12.01
N SER A 582 -12.71 -24.79 -12.41
CA SER A 582 -13.14 -24.69 -13.81
C SER A 582 -14.34 -23.75 -13.93
N GLU A 583 -14.41 -22.97 -14.99
CA GLU A 583 -15.67 -22.38 -15.46
C GLU A 583 -16.19 -23.29 -16.57
N SER A 584 -17.34 -23.94 -16.36
CA SER A 584 -18.00 -24.63 -17.47
C SER A 584 -18.78 -23.62 -18.32
N GLU A 585 -18.87 -23.83 -19.63
CA GLU A 585 -19.63 -23.00 -20.58
C GLU A 585 -21.15 -22.85 -20.23
N ASN A 586 -21.64 -23.50 -19.17
CA ASN A 586 -23.03 -23.61 -18.81
C ASN A 586 -23.45 -22.81 -17.56
N GLY A 587 -22.66 -21.81 -17.14
CA GLY A 587 -22.99 -20.95 -15.99
C GLY A 587 -22.76 -21.58 -14.61
N VAL A 588 -22.14 -22.77 -14.55
CA VAL A 588 -21.72 -23.43 -13.30
C VAL A 588 -20.31 -22.95 -12.92
N LYS A 589 -20.15 -22.41 -11.72
CA LYS A 589 -18.87 -21.94 -11.17
C LYS A 589 -18.33 -22.92 -10.14
N ARG A 590 -17.20 -23.56 -10.44
CA ARG A 590 -16.50 -24.46 -9.51
C ARG A 590 -15.29 -23.76 -8.91
N MET A 591 -15.31 -23.63 -7.60
CA MET A 591 -14.24 -23.03 -6.82
C MET A 591 -13.71 -24.06 -5.81
N ARG A 592 -12.46 -23.89 -5.40
CA ARG A 592 -11.82 -24.65 -4.33
C ARG A 592 -11.46 -23.68 -3.22
N MET A 593 -12.08 -23.88 -2.06
CA MET A 593 -11.76 -23.16 -0.84
C MET A 593 -10.52 -23.81 -0.20
N VAL A 594 -9.39 -23.11 -0.23
CA VAL A 594 -8.11 -23.55 0.32
C VAL A 594 -7.80 -22.75 1.59
N CYS A 595 -7.37 -23.43 2.64
CA CYS A 595 -6.92 -22.77 3.86
C CYS A 595 -5.47 -22.25 3.70
N ASP A 596 -5.30 -20.92 3.67
CA ASP A 596 -3.99 -20.26 3.56
C ASP A 596 -3.38 -19.95 4.94
N LYS A 597 -4.23 -19.86 5.98
CA LYS A 597 -3.83 -19.75 7.38
C LYS A 597 -4.82 -20.56 8.24
N PRO A 598 -4.36 -21.63 8.92
CA PRO A 598 -5.27 -22.50 9.66
C PRO A 598 -5.54 -22.06 11.10
N GLY A 599 -4.89 -21.00 11.58
CA GLY A 599 -4.99 -20.59 12.98
C GLY A 599 -4.45 -21.68 13.94
N PRO A 600 -5.13 -21.98 15.05
CA PRO A 600 -4.65 -22.91 16.08
C PRO A 600 -4.79 -24.39 15.70
N GLN A 601 -5.46 -24.71 14.59
CA GLN A 601 -5.75 -26.08 14.16
C GLN A 601 -4.79 -26.58 13.08
N LYS A 602 -4.82 -27.89 12.82
CA LYS A 602 -4.17 -28.46 11.65
C LYS A 602 -4.83 -27.91 10.39
N LYS A 603 -4.01 -27.64 9.36
CA LYS A 603 -4.50 -27.17 8.07
C LYS A 603 -5.55 -28.14 7.50
N PRO A 604 -6.81 -27.68 7.31
CA PRO A 604 -7.86 -28.54 6.76
C PRO A 604 -7.63 -28.82 5.28
N ALA A 605 -8.23 -29.92 4.81
CA ALA A 605 -8.25 -30.24 3.39
C ALA A 605 -9.04 -29.18 2.60
N PRO A 606 -8.69 -28.93 1.32
CA PRO A 606 -9.47 -28.04 0.48
C PRO A 606 -10.92 -28.50 0.36
N VAL A 607 -11.86 -27.55 0.37
CA VAL A 607 -13.28 -27.81 0.15
C VAL A 607 -13.64 -27.36 -1.25
N ASN A 608 -14.11 -28.29 -2.07
CA ASN A 608 -14.59 -28.00 -3.42
C ASN A 608 -16.05 -27.52 -3.33
N VAL A 609 -16.34 -26.37 -3.92
CA VAL A 609 -17.63 -25.70 -3.87
C VAL A 609 -18.09 -25.38 -5.28
N GLU A 610 -19.29 -25.83 -5.65
CA GLU A 610 -19.93 -25.57 -6.93
C GLU A 610 -21.15 -24.67 -6.73
N LEU A 611 -21.19 -23.54 -7.44
CA LEU A 611 -22.40 -22.75 -7.63
C LEU A 611 -23.05 -23.19 -8.94
N THR A 612 -24.20 -23.84 -8.83
CA THR A 612 -24.97 -24.34 -9.98
C THR A 612 -25.72 -23.21 -10.69
N LYS A 613 -26.25 -23.52 -11.87
CA LYS A 613 -27.03 -22.59 -12.73
C LYS A 613 -28.25 -22.03 -12.00
N ASP A 614 -28.83 -22.84 -11.12
CA ASP A 614 -30.01 -22.50 -10.32
C ASP A 614 -29.62 -21.80 -9.00
N ALA A 615 -28.39 -21.26 -8.93
CA ALA A 615 -27.86 -20.56 -7.76
C ALA A 615 -27.75 -21.42 -6.48
N ARG A 616 -27.65 -22.75 -6.64
CA ARG A 616 -27.42 -23.66 -5.51
C ARG A 616 -25.93 -23.81 -5.23
N LEU A 617 -25.57 -23.83 -3.95
CA LEU A 617 -24.20 -24.05 -3.52
C LEU A 617 -24.04 -25.47 -2.96
N VAL A 618 -23.25 -26.30 -3.64
CA VAL A 618 -23.04 -27.71 -3.28
C VAL A 618 -21.56 -28.05 -3.21
N ALA A 619 -21.22 -29.14 -2.51
CA ALA A 619 -19.88 -29.71 -2.58
C ALA A 619 -19.76 -30.75 -3.69
N PHE A 620 -18.55 -30.94 -4.22
CA PHE A 620 -18.26 -31.96 -5.24
C PHE A 620 -16.93 -32.69 -4.96
N SER A 621 -16.82 -33.94 -5.43
CA SER A 621 -15.62 -34.77 -5.22
C SER A 621 -14.52 -34.51 -6.24
N GLU A 622 -13.24 -34.79 -5.90
CA GLU A 622 -12.13 -34.62 -6.88
C GLU A 622 -12.21 -35.59 -8.07
N ASP A 623 -12.87 -36.75 -7.92
CA ASP A 623 -13.09 -37.71 -9.03
C ASP A 623 -14.06 -37.16 -10.09
N GLU A 624 -14.96 -36.25 -9.70
CA GLU A 624 -15.84 -35.47 -10.59
C GLU A 624 -15.18 -34.17 -11.09
N ALA A 625 -14.03 -33.82 -10.51
CA ALA A 625 -13.22 -32.64 -10.78
C ALA A 625 -12.11 -32.91 -11.79
N LYS A 626 -12.34 -33.77 -12.81
CA LYS A 626 -11.44 -33.76 -13.95
C LYS A 626 -11.49 -32.36 -14.56
N PRO A 627 -10.37 -31.62 -14.63
CA PRO A 627 -10.38 -30.30 -15.24
C PRO A 627 -10.85 -30.49 -16.69
N ALA A 628 -11.93 -29.81 -17.06
CA ALA A 628 -12.15 -29.51 -18.46
C ALA A 628 -10.92 -28.71 -18.90
N ARG A 629 -10.08 -29.31 -19.75
CA ARG A 629 -9.02 -28.56 -20.45
C ARG A 629 -9.74 -27.42 -21.17
N ASP A 630 -9.47 -26.19 -20.77
CA ASP A 630 -10.01 -24.97 -21.38
C ASP A 630 -9.41 -24.84 -22.79
N PRO A 631 -10.16 -25.18 -23.86
CA PRO A 631 -9.61 -25.16 -25.21
C PRO A 631 -9.46 -23.73 -25.75
N LEU A 632 -10.02 -22.73 -25.06
CA LEU A 632 -10.20 -21.38 -25.58
C LEU A 632 -9.12 -20.38 -25.11
N LYS A 633 -8.36 -20.65 -24.04
CA LYS A 633 -7.20 -19.80 -23.63
C LYS A 633 -5.85 -20.24 -24.21
N GLU A 634 -5.72 -21.51 -24.58
CA GLU A 634 -4.50 -22.08 -25.17
C GLU A 634 -4.37 -21.68 -26.65
N GLY A 635 -5.50 -21.64 -27.38
CA GLY A 635 -5.56 -21.18 -28.78
C GLY A 635 -5.01 -19.76 -28.97
N ASP A 636 -5.42 -18.82 -28.12
CA ASP A 636 -4.97 -17.42 -28.20
C ASP A 636 -3.48 -17.26 -27.86
N THR A 637 -2.96 -18.04 -26.91
CA THR A 637 -1.55 -17.96 -26.49
C THR A 637 -0.64 -18.62 -27.53
N LYS A 638 -1.00 -19.80 -28.04
CA LYS A 638 -0.29 -20.43 -29.17
C LYS A 638 -0.30 -19.50 -30.39
N GLN A 639 -1.44 -18.88 -30.70
CA GLN A 639 -1.55 -17.96 -31.83
C GLN A 639 -0.74 -16.67 -31.64
N ALA A 640 -0.70 -16.10 -30.44
CA ALA A 640 0.15 -14.96 -30.11
C ALA A 640 1.64 -15.31 -30.22
N ILE A 641 2.06 -16.48 -29.72
CA ILE A 641 3.45 -16.95 -29.87
C ILE A 641 3.79 -17.15 -31.36
N ARG A 642 2.89 -17.75 -32.15
CA ARG A 642 3.07 -17.89 -33.61
C ARG A 642 3.25 -16.53 -34.29
N LEU A 643 2.44 -15.53 -33.93
CA LEU A 643 2.54 -14.19 -34.50
C LEU A 643 3.89 -13.52 -34.18
N VAL A 644 4.37 -13.64 -32.94
CA VAL A 644 5.68 -13.11 -32.53
C VAL A 644 6.80 -13.81 -33.29
N LEU A 645 6.78 -15.14 -33.36
CA LEU A 645 7.80 -15.91 -34.07
C LEU A 645 7.75 -15.75 -35.59
N ALA A 646 6.64 -15.27 -36.16
CA ALA A 646 6.52 -14.96 -37.58
C ALA A 646 7.19 -13.62 -37.96
N THR A 647 7.52 -12.76 -36.98
CA THR A 647 8.13 -11.44 -37.24
C THR A 647 9.65 -11.47 -37.42
N GLY A 648 10.31 -12.62 -37.21
CA GLY A 648 11.76 -12.74 -37.37
C GLY A 648 12.26 -14.19 -37.34
N PRO A 649 13.55 -14.43 -37.63
CA PRO A 649 14.09 -15.78 -37.79
C PRO A 649 14.13 -16.58 -36.48
N MET A 650 14.17 -15.90 -35.33
CA MET A 650 14.04 -16.50 -33.99
C MET A 650 13.75 -15.44 -32.91
N ALA A 651 13.15 -15.85 -31.78
CA ALA A 651 12.99 -15.01 -30.60
C ALA A 651 13.35 -15.77 -29.31
N ASN A 652 13.90 -15.08 -28.31
CA ASN A 652 14.17 -15.70 -27.00
C ASN A 652 12.93 -15.66 -26.08
N VAL A 653 12.93 -16.48 -25.04
CA VAL A 653 11.79 -16.60 -24.10
C VAL A 653 11.40 -15.25 -23.48
N THR A 654 12.38 -14.39 -23.19
CA THR A 654 12.13 -13.06 -22.61
C THR A 654 11.35 -12.18 -23.56
N ALA A 655 11.78 -12.09 -24.83
CA ALA A 655 11.12 -11.32 -25.87
C ALA A 655 9.72 -11.87 -26.22
N ILE A 656 9.56 -13.19 -26.27
CA ILE A 656 8.26 -13.83 -26.49
C ILE A 656 7.31 -13.48 -25.34
N ARG A 657 7.77 -13.55 -24.09
CA ARG A 657 6.97 -13.23 -22.92
C ARG A 657 6.55 -11.75 -22.89
N GLU A 658 7.48 -10.85 -23.22
CA GLU A 658 7.21 -9.40 -23.28
C GLU A 658 6.18 -9.06 -24.37
N ALA A 659 6.30 -9.67 -25.55
CA ALA A 659 5.38 -9.43 -26.65
C ALA A 659 4.00 -10.07 -26.45
N VAL A 660 3.94 -11.25 -25.80
CA VAL A 660 2.67 -11.98 -25.55
C VAL A 660 1.93 -11.44 -24.32
N GLY A 661 2.62 -10.78 -23.37
CA GLY A 661 1.99 -10.15 -22.21
C GLY A 661 1.34 -11.14 -21.22
N ARG A 662 1.80 -12.40 -21.20
CA ARG A 662 1.26 -13.47 -20.35
C ARG A 662 2.28 -13.93 -19.29
N ASN A 663 1.79 -14.62 -18.26
CA ASN A 663 2.62 -15.15 -17.19
C ASN A 663 3.70 -16.12 -17.72
N ARG A 664 4.92 -16.01 -17.17
CA ARG A 664 6.10 -16.84 -17.49
C ARG A 664 5.82 -18.34 -17.51
N LYS A 665 5.04 -18.87 -16.56
CA LYS A 665 4.73 -20.30 -16.47
C LYS A 665 3.92 -20.75 -17.69
N LEU A 666 2.83 -20.04 -18.00
CA LEU A 666 1.97 -20.33 -19.15
C LEU A 666 2.73 -20.27 -20.48
N VAL A 667 3.56 -19.24 -20.68
CA VAL A 667 4.38 -19.11 -21.90
C VAL A 667 5.38 -20.26 -22.03
N ASN A 668 6.04 -20.65 -20.93
CA ASN A 668 6.97 -21.77 -20.95
C ASN A 668 6.29 -23.11 -21.22
N ASP A 669 5.15 -23.38 -20.58
CA ASP A 669 4.38 -24.61 -20.76
C ASP A 669 3.88 -24.71 -22.22
N THR A 670 3.39 -23.59 -22.78
CA THR A 670 2.95 -23.52 -24.19
C THR A 670 4.12 -23.70 -25.18
N LEU A 671 5.31 -23.13 -24.89
CA LEU A 671 6.50 -23.32 -25.72
C LEU A 671 7.02 -24.76 -25.69
N MET A 672 6.92 -25.45 -24.54
CA MET A 672 7.27 -26.88 -24.47
C MET A 672 6.30 -27.69 -25.33
N GLU A 673 5.00 -27.48 -25.18
CA GLU A 673 3.97 -28.18 -25.95
C GLU A 673 4.12 -27.94 -27.46
N MET A 674 4.24 -26.69 -27.91
CA MET A 674 4.45 -26.38 -29.33
C MET A 674 5.75 -26.98 -29.89
N SER A 675 6.77 -27.18 -29.04
CA SER A 675 8.01 -27.85 -29.43
C SER A 675 7.86 -29.37 -29.51
N GLU A 676 7.03 -29.98 -28.66
CA GLU A 676 6.68 -31.41 -28.71
C GLU A 676 5.80 -31.71 -29.94
N ASP A 677 4.86 -30.82 -30.25
CA ASP A 677 4.01 -30.86 -31.45
C ASP A 677 4.81 -30.61 -32.75
N GLY A 678 6.07 -30.17 -32.63
CA GLY A 678 6.97 -29.90 -33.76
C GLY A 678 6.64 -28.62 -34.53
N GLU A 679 5.75 -27.77 -34.02
CA GLU A 679 5.40 -26.47 -34.61
C GLU A 679 6.53 -25.45 -34.51
N ILE A 680 7.32 -25.51 -33.44
CA ILE A 680 8.49 -24.67 -33.21
C ILE A 680 9.71 -25.52 -32.89
N VAL A 681 10.89 -24.94 -33.07
CA VAL A 681 12.17 -25.56 -32.75
C VAL A 681 12.98 -24.65 -31.83
N LYS A 682 13.64 -25.24 -30.83
CA LYS A 682 14.57 -24.55 -29.95
C LYS A 682 15.97 -24.52 -30.57
N LEU A 683 16.53 -23.32 -30.68
CA LEU A 683 17.76 -23.02 -31.41
C LEU A 683 18.91 -22.70 -30.44
N GLY A 684 20.01 -23.46 -30.55
CA GLY A 684 21.27 -23.22 -29.84
C GLY A 684 21.22 -23.40 -28.31
N LYS A 685 22.37 -23.26 -27.65
CA LYS A 685 22.49 -23.34 -26.17
C LYS A 685 21.93 -22.10 -25.46
N THR A 686 21.82 -20.96 -26.16
CA THR A 686 21.35 -19.67 -25.65
C THR A 686 19.81 -19.56 -25.60
N GLY A 687 19.07 -20.53 -26.14
CA GLY A 687 17.65 -20.74 -25.81
C GLY A 687 16.60 -19.95 -26.61
N GLY A 688 16.85 -19.68 -27.89
CA GLY A 688 15.85 -19.08 -28.79
C GLY A 688 14.86 -20.10 -29.37
N TYR A 689 13.70 -19.65 -29.82
CA TYR A 689 12.68 -20.45 -30.50
C TYR A 689 12.38 -19.87 -31.88
N ALA A 690 12.03 -20.73 -32.84
CA ALA A 690 11.62 -20.35 -34.19
C ALA A 690 10.52 -21.27 -34.73
N LEU A 691 9.68 -20.77 -35.64
CA LEU A 691 8.68 -21.59 -36.33
C LEU A 691 9.34 -22.68 -37.18
N ASN A 692 8.80 -23.89 -37.14
CA ASN A 692 9.38 -25.06 -37.78
C ASN A 692 8.66 -25.46 -39.08
N GLY A 693 7.75 -24.64 -39.58
CA GLY A 693 7.13 -24.84 -40.90
C GLY A 693 8.14 -24.79 -42.05
N GLU A 694 7.87 -25.50 -43.15
CA GLU A 694 8.77 -25.62 -44.30
C GLU A 694 9.19 -24.27 -44.91
N GLU A 695 8.27 -23.31 -44.99
CA GLU A 695 8.56 -21.94 -45.44
C GLU A 695 9.58 -21.23 -44.53
N HIS A 696 9.41 -21.36 -43.21
CA HIS A 696 10.29 -20.74 -42.22
C HIS A 696 11.66 -21.44 -42.16
N GLN A 697 11.69 -22.76 -42.32
CA GLN A 697 12.94 -23.51 -42.49
C GLN A 697 13.69 -23.05 -43.76
N THR A 698 12.96 -22.82 -44.85
CA THR A 698 13.53 -22.31 -46.11
C THR A 698 14.10 -20.92 -45.93
N GLN A 699 13.36 -20.01 -45.28
CA GLN A 699 13.81 -18.66 -45.00
C GLN A 699 15.08 -18.65 -44.15
N ARG A 700 15.18 -19.47 -43.10
CA ARG A 700 16.41 -19.59 -42.30
C ARG A 700 17.62 -20.03 -43.12
N VAL A 701 17.43 -20.97 -44.06
CA VAL A 701 18.51 -21.40 -44.96
C VAL A 701 18.93 -20.25 -45.88
N LEU A 702 17.98 -19.48 -46.42
CA LEU A 702 18.27 -18.33 -47.28
C LEU A 702 18.94 -17.18 -46.53
N ASP A 703 18.52 -16.87 -45.30
CA ASP A 703 19.12 -15.84 -44.46
C ASP A 703 20.56 -16.17 -44.11
N VAL A 704 20.85 -17.44 -43.78
CA VAL A 704 22.22 -17.92 -43.54
C VAL A 704 23.07 -17.81 -44.80
N LEU A 705 22.52 -18.13 -45.98
CA LEU A 705 23.21 -17.97 -47.26
C LEU A 705 23.37 -16.52 -47.71
N ALA A 706 22.55 -15.60 -47.18
CA ALA A 706 22.66 -14.17 -47.42
C ALA A 706 23.68 -13.49 -46.49
N SER A 707 24.15 -14.18 -45.45
CA SER A 707 25.25 -13.71 -44.60
C SER A 707 26.61 -13.87 -45.29
N ASP A 708 27.66 -13.23 -44.74
CA ASP A 708 29.03 -13.32 -45.27
C ASP A 708 29.71 -14.70 -45.06
N LEU A 709 28.98 -15.69 -44.53
CA LEU A 709 29.49 -17.03 -44.26
C LEU A 709 29.47 -17.91 -45.51
N VAL A 710 30.55 -18.68 -45.72
CA VAL A 710 30.69 -19.60 -46.85
C VAL A 710 30.51 -21.04 -46.39
N PHE A 711 29.57 -21.76 -47.00
CA PHE A 711 29.27 -23.16 -46.67
C PHE A 711 29.68 -24.07 -47.82
N VAL A 712 30.50 -25.09 -47.51
CA VAL A 712 31.03 -26.05 -48.52
C VAL A 712 30.24 -27.37 -48.50
N THR A 713 29.58 -27.70 -47.38
CA THR A 713 28.78 -28.93 -47.25
C THR A 713 27.34 -28.63 -46.83
N ALA A 714 26.41 -29.48 -47.27
CA ALA A 714 24.99 -29.39 -46.88
C ALA A 714 24.82 -29.49 -45.36
N SER A 715 25.60 -30.33 -44.69
CA SER A 715 25.53 -30.51 -43.24
C SER A 715 25.98 -29.29 -42.46
N GLU A 716 26.95 -28.54 -42.96
CA GLU A 716 27.41 -27.30 -42.33
C GLU A 716 26.35 -26.19 -42.45
N LEU A 717 25.76 -26.05 -43.64
CA LEU A 717 24.64 -25.14 -43.88
C LEU A 717 23.41 -25.51 -43.05
N ALA A 718 23.06 -26.79 -43.01
CA ALA A 718 21.93 -27.30 -42.24
C ALA A 718 22.09 -27.05 -40.75
N ARG A 719 23.30 -27.28 -40.22
CA ARG A 719 23.62 -26.99 -38.81
C ARG A 719 23.48 -25.50 -38.49
N GLN A 720 23.93 -24.61 -39.37
CA GLN A 720 23.87 -23.17 -39.13
C GLN A 720 22.44 -22.62 -39.25
N ALA A 721 21.63 -23.17 -40.15
CA ALA A 721 20.22 -22.82 -40.33
C ALA A 721 19.27 -23.57 -39.37
N TYR A 722 19.81 -24.49 -38.57
CA TYR A 722 19.07 -25.36 -37.66
C TYR A 722 17.94 -26.12 -38.36
N VAL A 723 18.30 -26.79 -39.45
CA VAL A 723 17.43 -27.68 -40.23
C VAL A 723 18.12 -29.03 -40.43
N ASP A 724 17.37 -30.03 -40.88
CA ASP A 724 17.96 -31.32 -41.23
C ASP A 724 18.79 -31.24 -42.54
N THR A 725 19.88 -32.01 -42.64
CA THR A 725 20.72 -32.03 -43.85
C THR A 725 19.91 -32.46 -45.09
N THR A 726 18.97 -33.39 -44.93
CA THR A 726 18.07 -33.82 -46.01
C THR A 726 17.10 -32.73 -46.46
N PHE A 727 16.80 -31.74 -45.60
CA PHE A 727 15.98 -30.59 -45.96
C PHE A 727 16.72 -29.66 -46.92
N VAL A 728 18.00 -29.39 -46.67
CA VAL A 728 18.86 -28.59 -47.56
C VAL A 728 19.00 -29.24 -48.95
N GLU A 729 19.19 -30.57 -49.00
CA GLU A 729 19.22 -31.30 -50.27
C GLU A 729 17.87 -31.29 -50.99
N ARG A 730 16.74 -31.30 -50.27
CA ARG A 730 15.41 -31.12 -50.88
C ARG A 730 15.24 -29.73 -51.49
N LEU A 731 15.72 -28.67 -50.82
CA LEU A 731 15.70 -27.31 -51.38
C LEU A 731 16.55 -27.20 -52.65
N ARG A 732 17.68 -27.91 -52.70
CA ARG A 732 18.52 -28.00 -53.90
C ARG A 732 17.80 -28.67 -55.06
N LEU A 733 17.16 -29.82 -54.80
CA LEU A 733 16.37 -30.53 -55.82
C LEU A 733 15.20 -29.70 -56.34
N ARG A 734 14.63 -28.83 -55.49
CA ARG A 734 13.57 -27.87 -55.87
C ARG A 734 14.10 -26.59 -56.52
N GLY A 735 15.43 -26.41 -56.62
CA GLY A 735 16.05 -25.24 -57.25
C GLY A 735 16.00 -23.96 -56.43
N VAL A 736 15.70 -24.03 -55.13
CA VAL A 736 15.69 -22.88 -54.21
C VAL A 736 17.10 -22.48 -53.80
N VAL A 737 17.99 -23.47 -53.64
CA VAL A 737 19.43 -23.30 -53.42
C VAL A 737 20.21 -24.10 -54.45
N CYS A 738 21.46 -23.73 -54.72
CA CYS A 738 22.35 -24.47 -55.62
C CYS A 738 23.78 -24.51 -55.10
N GLN A 739 24.61 -25.35 -55.72
CA GLN A 739 26.03 -25.43 -55.43
C GLN A 739 26.81 -24.90 -56.63
N SER A 740 27.72 -23.95 -56.41
CA SER A 740 28.58 -23.39 -57.46
C SER A 740 29.55 -24.44 -58.00
N GLY A 741 30.19 -24.16 -59.14
CA GLY A 741 31.23 -25.04 -59.71
C GLY A 741 32.43 -25.30 -58.79
N GLU A 742 32.60 -24.49 -57.75
CA GLU A 742 33.63 -24.64 -56.70
C GLU A 742 33.12 -25.33 -55.43
N GLY A 743 31.88 -25.83 -55.42
CA GLY A 743 31.31 -26.54 -54.27
C GLY A 743 30.66 -25.66 -53.20
N ARG A 744 30.45 -24.36 -53.45
CA ARG A 744 29.83 -23.44 -52.47
C ARG A 744 28.31 -23.38 -52.59
N TRP A 745 27.60 -23.44 -51.47
CA TRP A 745 26.14 -23.32 -51.45
C TRP A 745 25.70 -21.86 -51.61
N MET A 746 24.66 -21.61 -52.41
CA MET A 746 24.12 -20.28 -52.70
C MET A 746 22.59 -20.31 -52.88
N GLY A 747 21.91 -19.22 -52.54
CA GLY A 747 20.48 -19.05 -52.81
C GLY A 747 20.20 -18.69 -54.27
N VAL A 748 19.13 -19.23 -54.85
CA VAL A 748 18.75 -18.97 -56.25
C VAL A 748 17.69 -17.86 -56.27
N LYS A 749 18.05 -16.68 -56.78
CA LYS A 749 17.23 -15.44 -56.78
C LYS A 749 15.89 -15.49 -57.56
N LYS A 750 15.45 -16.66 -58.07
CA LYS A 750 14.31 -16.77 -59.01
C LYS A 750 13.20 -17.73 -58.57
N ALA A 751 13.08 -17.99 -57.28
CA ALA A 751 11.94 -18.68 -56.68
C ALA A 751 11.53 -17.94 -55.39
N LEU A 752 10.99 -16.73 -55.55
CA LEU A 752 10.16 -16.02 -54.58
C LEU A 752 8.79 -15.81 -55.24
#